data_AF-A0A6V7X812-F1
#
_entry.id   AF-A0A6V7X812-F1
#
_cell.length_a   1.000
_cell.length_b   1.000
_cell.length_c   1.000
_cell.angle_alpha   90.00
_cell.angle_beta   90.00
_cell.angle_gamma   90.00
#
_symmetry.space_group_name_H-M   'P 1'
#
loop_
_entity.id
_entity.type
_entity.pdbx_description
1 polymer ?
#
loop_
_entity_poly.entity_id
_entity_poly.type
_entity_poly.pdbx_seq_one_letter_code
_entity_poly.pdbx_strand_id
1 'polypeptide(L)'
;MERKTHLELSIKDLEAEFNNERDGKKAAENEKIGIERAIAERQAQLDELQPRYQNCWKSSKDSDIRILDQRCKELYAKQGHPEQFRTVAERDKHLKTELQWIDRQSYEMKNQIEEIKKSIRADEEEKETLGQRLRQEKILLEDLSIKMNKLSQEIKHKKEQLNKAITRRMDDSHLEKEKREKLTMLQYDVNRMEEDFRRLTPKATMSGITSIKTILDEYKHKRIFPEVVNGYYGRLIDLFNCTPEFNKAIEVTAESRLFYHVVEDDKVAMKLLESVNERSLPGEFNFYPLNRILDTQPREIIDKEARPLIECLQFDQKFNNVFKMVFKDYALVPRLDVGTRVARNEAFNCVTMDGDQISHRGPLTGGYMDVKRLKLDLVRRLKNAENDKNDLEKEIDCLTEKISASLNVVDQIRLEIAKRETEIQTLNNGYHDCLAKKQITSELLNKLSNNADNEPKMAQITKLKNRLKELTAQKESVNNQLKTPLEAGLTEAERDKINKMEDDIKKGKDDLDELRKERADLGNRIQTINNELQHKLFKKREHLNALIESNAGEKSNRLDTEQAEIKLIYERVKKLLDIIGVLDFNIEEYSKKKAELTTFLEKSQENKKNWKSHWRNFAKNAEIFCTKIANIQSKREEYSKKVWYKRNRPITADAHGAYDKLPLKQLDKRLTEAMNHLKKYENVNKKACEQFIQAASQKMICLEE
;
A
#
# COMPACT_ATOMS: atom_id res chain seq x y z
N MET A 1 -13.08 3.93 6.98
CA MET A 1 -13.78 4.11 8.27
C MET A 1 -14.98 3.18 8.37
N GLU A 2 -15.89 3.16 7.40
CA GLU A 2 -17.08 2.26 7.41
C GLU A 2 -16.73 0.76 7.53
N ARG A 3 -15.73 0.29 6.78
CA ARG A 3 -15.27 -1.11 6.88
C ARG A 3 -14.64 -1.43 8.24
N LYS A 4 -14.05 -0.42 8.92
CA LYS A 4 -13.51 -0.56 10.27
C LYS A 4 -14.65 -0.73 11.27
N THR A 5 -15.65 0.16 11.23
CA THR A 5 -16.78 0.10 12.17
C THR A 5 -17.59 -1.18 12.02
N HIS A 6 -17.76 -1.68 10.79
CA HIS A 6 -18.45 -2.94 10.54
C HIS A 6 -17.67 -4.14 11.10
N LEU A 7 -16.34 -4.17 10.94
CA LEU A 7 -15.51 -5.22 11.51
C LEU A 7 -15.45 -5.12 13.04
N GLU A 8 -15.40 -3.93 13.62
CA GLU A 8 -15.39 -3.75 15.09
C GLU A 8 -16.68 -4.23 15.76
N LEU A 9 -17.83 -3.99 15.12
CA LEU A 9 -19.11 -4.53 15.57
C LEU A 9 -19.13 -6.06 15.43
N SER A 10 -18.73 -6.58 14.27
CA SER A 10 -18.63 -8.02 14.01
C SER A 10 -17.73 -8.74 15.03
N ILE A 11 -16.55 -8.18 15.33
CA ILE A 11 -15.65 -8.75 16.34
C ILE A 11 -16.27 -8.68 17.73
N LYS A 12 -16.91 -7.57 18.12
CA LYS A 12 -17.56 -7.49 19.43
C LYS A 12 -18.67 -8.52 19.58
N ASP A 13 -19.46 -8.72 18.54
CA ASP A 13 -20.53 -9.72 18.51
C ASP A 13 -19.93 -11.14 18.57
N LEU A 14 -18.90 -11.42 17.77
CA LEU A 14 -18.18 -12.69 17.77
C LEU A 14 -17.44 -12.95 19.10
N GLU A 15 -16.87 -11.94 19.74
CA GLU A 15 -16.21 -12.03 21.05
C GLU A 15 -17.21 -12.28 22.17
N ALA A 16 -18.38 -11.62 22.13
CA ALA A 16 -19.45 -11.89 23.08
C ALA A 16 -19.99 -13.31 22.92
N GLU A 17 -20.23 -13.76 21.67
CA GLU A 17 -20.61 -15.14 21.38
C GLU A 17 -19.55 -16.14 21.83
N PHE A 18 -18.27 -15.88 21.54
CA PHE A 18 -17.16 -16.76 21.89
C PHE A 18 -16.97 -16.86 23.40
N ASN A 19 -17.08 -15.75 24.14
CA ASN A 19 -16.96 -15.76 25.59
C ASN A 19 -18.12 -16.51 26.25
N ASN A 20 -19.36 -16.29 25.78
CA ASN A 20 -20.53 -17.02 26.25
C ASN A 20 -20.42 -18.53 25.98
N GLU A 21 -19.94 -18.92 24.79
CA GLU A 21 -19.70 -20.32 24.46
C GLU A 21 -18.53 -20.93 25.24
N ARG A 22 -17.46 -20.16 25.49
CA ARG A 22 -16.31 -20.61 26.28
C ARG A 22 -16.69 -20.85 27.74
N ASP A 23 -17.48 -19.97 28.31
CA ASP A 23 -17.97 -20.13 29.68
C ASP A 23 -18.98 -21.29 29.76
N GLY A 24 -19.84 -21.44 28.74
CA GLY A 24 -20.69 -22.62 28.57
C GLY A 24 -19.90 -23.92 28.46
N LYS A 25 -18.77 -23.94 27.71
CA LYS A 25 -17.89 -25.11 27.61
C LYS A 25 -17.17 -25.42 28.90
N LYS A 26 -16.61 -24.43 29.59
CA LYS A 26 -15.97 -24.66 30.90
C LYS A 26 -16.97 -25.19 31.92
N ALA A 27 -18.20 -24.67 31.93
CA ALA A 27 -19.27 -25.19 32.76
C ALA A 27 -19.58 -26.66 32.41
N ALA A 28 -19.72 -26.97 31.11
CA ALA A 28 -19.98 -28.31 30.63
C ALA A 28 -18.81 -29.30 30.89
N GLU A 29 -17.56 -28.86 30.80
CA GLU A 29 -16.37 -29.63 31.14
C GLU A 29 -16.32 -29.95 32.64
N ASN A 30 -16.59 -28.96 33.49
CA ASN A 30 -16.66 -29.16 34.93
C ASN A 30 -17.80 -30.12 35.31
N GLU A 31 -18.98 -29.97 34.71
CA GLU A 31 -20.09 -30.90 34.89
C GLU A 31 -19.75 -32.31 34.39
N LYS A 32 -19.05 -32.42 33.26
CA LYS A 32 -18.59 -33.71 32.71
C LYS A 32 -17.64 -34.41 33.66
N ILE A 33 -16.67 -33.71 34.24
CA ILE A 33 -15.75 -34.29 35.24
C ILE A 33 -16.54 -34.82 36.45
N GLY A 34 -17.55 -34.08 36.91
CA GLY A 34 -18.43 -34.52 37.99
C GLY A 34 -19.22 -35.79 37.63
N ILE A 35 -19.77 -35.85 36.42
CA ILE A 35 -20.50 -37.01 35.92
C ILE A 35 -19.59 -38.21 35.69
N GLU A 36 -18.37 -38.02 35.19
CA GLU A 36 -17.39 -39.11 35.01
C GLU A 36 -16.96 -39.72 36.34
N ARG A 37 -16.78 -38.91 37.40
CA ARG A 37 -16.57 -39.43 38.75
C ARG A 37 -17.77 -40.23 39.24
N ALA A 38 -18.99 -39.71 39.06
CA ALA A 38 -20.21 -40.43 39.44
C ALA A 38 -20.39 -41.73 38.64
N ILE A 39 -20.03 -41.76 37.36
CA ILE A 39 -20.02 -42.98 36.54
C ILE A 39 -19.01 -43.98 37.10
N ALA A 40 -17.78 -43.54 37.39
CA ALA A 40 -16.73 -44.42 37.93
C ALA A 40 -17.13 -45.02 39.29
N GLU A 41 -17.72 -44.22 40.19
CA GLU A 41 -18.23 -44.71 41.48
C GLU A 41 -19.34 -45.74 41.31
N ARG A 42 -20.31 -45.47 40.42
CA ARG A 42 -21.43 -46.40 40.18
C ARG A 42 -21.01 -47.66 39.41
N GLN A 43 -20.03 -47.56 38.50
CA GLN A 43 -19.42 -48.71 37.84
C GLN A 43 -18.64 -49.58 38.82
N ALA A 44 -17.86 -48.98 39.74
CA ALA A 44 -17.17 -49.74 40.78
C ALA A 44 -18.13 -50.48 41.71
N GLN A 45 -19.26 -49.85 42.07
CA GLN A 45 -20.34 -50.51 42.82
C GLN A 45 -20.96 -51.68 42.03
N LEU A 46 -21.07 -51.55 40.71
CA LEU A 46 -21.57 -52.60 39.84
C LEU A 46 -20.57 -53.76 39.75
N ASP A 47 -19.29 -53.47 39.56
CA ASP A 47 -18.20 -54.45 39.49
C ASP A 47 -18.05 -55.23 40.81
N GLU A 48 -18.40 -54.64 41.96
CA GLU A 48 -18.41 -55.35 43.25
C GLU A 48 -19.65 -56.25 43.41
N LEU A 49 -20.82 -55.79 42.95
CA LEU A 49 -22.10 -56.51 43.11
C LEU A 49 -22.30 -57.62 42.06
N GLN A 50 -21.78 -57.43 40.85
CA GLN A 50 -21.91 -58.36 39.72
C GLN A 50 -21.34 -59.77 39.99
N PRO A 51 -20.14 -59.95 40.58
CA PRO A 51 -19.64 -61.28 40.93
C PRO A 51 -20.48 -61.94 42.04
N ARG A 52 -21.00 -61.18 43.00
CA ARG A 52 -21.91 -61.71 44.05
C ARG A 52 -23.22 -62.20 43.46
N TYR A 53 -23.80 -61.43 42.53
CA TYR A 53 -25.01 -61.81 41.82
C TYR A 53 -24.80 -63.00 40.87
N GLN A 54 -23.66 -63.07 40.16
CA GLN A 54 -23.30 -64.23 39.32
C GLN A 54 -23.09 -65.51 40.13
N ASN A 55 -22.47 -65.42 41.32
CA ASN A 55 -22.32 -66.56 42.22
C ASN A 55 -23.67 -67.04 42.75
N CYS A 56 -24.59 -66.12 43.07
CA CYS A 56 -25.96 -66.46 43.41
C CYS A 56 -26.68 -67.18 42.27
N TRP A 57 -26.46 -66.80 41.01
CA TRP A 57 -27.01 -67.48 39.83
C TRP A 57 -26.41 -68.87 39.58
N LYS A 58 -25.12 -69.08 39.87
CA LYS A 58 -24.44 -70.38 39.72
C LYS A 58 -24.84 -71.39 40.79
N SER A 59 -25.33 -70.94 41.94
CA SER A 59 -25.79 -71.80 43.04
C SER A 59 -27.04 -72.59 42.60
N SER A 60 -26.81 -73.84 42.21
CA SER A 60 -27.76 -74.77 41.57
C SER A 60 -28.71 -75.46 42.55
N LYS A 61 -28.89 -74.93 43.77
CA LYS A 61 -29.70 -75.59 44.80
C LYS A 61 -31.14 -75.89 44.34
N ASP A 62 -31.69 -75.08 43.43
CA ASP A 62 -33.06 -75.24 42.88
C ASP A 62 -33.20 -76.49 41.99
N SER A 63 -32.17 -76.82 41.19
CA SER A 63 -32.17 -78.10 40.44
C SER A 63 -31.98 -79.27 41.39
N ASP A 64 -31.14 -79.11 42.40
CA ASP A 64 -30.77 -80.21 43.30
C ASP A 64 -31.96 -80.60 44.19
N ILE A 65 -32.75 -79.62 44.64
CA ILE A 65 -34.00 -79.86 45.39
C ILE A 65 -35.08 -80.48 44.50
N ARG A 66 -35.19 -80.06 43.23
CA ARG A 66 -36.13 -80.71 42.29
C ARG A 66 -35.73 -82.13 41.95
N ILE A 67 -34.43 -82.41 41.84
CA ILE A 67 -33.90 -83.76 41.65
C ILE A 67 -34.22 -84.62 42.89
N LEU A 68 -34.03 -84.09 44.10
CA LEU A 68 -34.39 -84.76 45.35
C LEU A 68 -35.90 -85.01 45.45
N ASP A 69 -36.74 -84.03 45.12
CA ASP A 69 -38.20 -84.14 45.12
C ASP A 69 -38.72 -85.16 44.09
N GLN A 70 -38.13 -85.18 42.89
CA GLN A 70 -38.41 -86.21 41.89
C GLN A 70 -37.99 -87.60 42.37
N ARG A 71 -36.82 -87.71 42.99
CA ARG A 71 -36.32 -88.98 43.53
C ARG A 71 -37.20 -89.49 44.68
N CYS A 72 -37.71 -88.61 45.55
CA CYS A 72 -38.73 -88.95 46.56
C CYS A 72 -40.03 -89.43 45.90
N LYS A 73 -40.56 -88.71 44.91
CA LYS A 73 -41.78 -89.10 44.17
C LYS A 73 -41.62 -90.43 43.44
N GLU A 74 -40.46 -90.70 42.87
CA GLU A 74 -40.15 -91.97 42.22
C GLU A 74 -40.05 -93.12 43.24
N LEU A 75 -39.49 -92.88 44.43
CA LEU A 75 -39.49 -93.86 45.53
C LEU A 75 -40.89 -94.12 46.11
N TYR A 76 -41.77 -93.10 46.12
CA TYR A 76 -43.20 -93.31 46.41
C TYR A 76 -43.92 -94.04 45.27
N ALA A 77 -43.60 -93.73 44.01
CA ALA A 77 -44.15 -94.42 42.85
C ALA A 77 -43.76 -95.90 42.84
N LYS A 78 -42.54 -96.26 43.31
CA LYS A 78 -42.09 -97.64 43.57
C LYS A 78 -43.10 -98.48 44.35
N GLN A 79 -43.85 -97.86 45.27
CA GLN A 79 -44.91 -98.49 46.06
C GLN A 79 -46.13 -98.92 45.22
N GLY A 80 -46.40 -98.26 44.08
CA GLY A 80 -47.53 -98.50 43.18
C GLY A 80 -47.23 -99.29 41.91
N HIS A 81 -45.97 -99.66 41.64
CA HIS A 81 -45.64 -100.51 40.46
C HIS A 81 -46.30 -101.90 40.43
N PRO A 82 -46.55 -102.60 41.56
CA PRO A 82 -47.24 -103.89 41.50
C PRO A 82 -48.70 -103.78 41.05
N GLU A 83 -49.31 -102.58 41.12
CA GLU A 83 -50.66 -102.32 40.59
C GLU A 83 -50.67 -101.94 39.10
N GLN A 84 -49.58 -101.40 38.56
CA GLN A 84 -49.50 -100.88 37.18
C GLN A 84 -48.88 -101.85 36.16
N PHE A 85 -47.99 -102.76 36.55
CA PHE A 85 -47.29 -103.66 35.62
C PHE A 85 -47.38 -105.12 36.07
N ARG A 86 -47.91 -106.00 35.21
CA ARG A 86 -48.06 -107.43 35.51
C ARG A 86 -46.77 -108.23 35.27
N THR A 87 -45.85 -107.73 34.43
CA THR A 87 -44.58 -108.38 34.12
C THR A 87 -43.40 -107.41 34.09
N VAL A 88 -42.20 -107.92 34.41
CA VAL A 88 -40.93 -107.17 34.31
C VAL A 88 -40.66 -106.72 32.87
N ALA A 89 -41.06 -107.51 31.87
CA ALA A 89 -40.88 -107.19 30.46
C ALA A 89 -41.72 -105.98 29.99
N GLU A 90 -42.96 -105.84 30.47
CA GLU A 90 -43.83 -104.70 30.17
C GLU A 90 -43.31 -103.41 30.81
N ARG A 91 -42.85 -103.49 32.06
CA ARG A 91 -42.18 -102.39 32.77
C ARG A 91 -40.92 -101.94 32.03
N ASP A 92 -40.05 -102.87 31.67
CA ASP A 92 -38.77 -102.56 31.03
C ASP A 92 -38.97 -101.99 29.60
N LYS A 93 -40.05 -102.38 28.91
CA LYS A 93 -40.42 -101.78 27.62
C LYS A 93 -40.91 -100.32 27.78
N HIS A 94 -41.70 -100.04 28.82
CA HIS A 94 -42.16 -98.69 29.16
C HIS A 94 -40.97 -97.77 29.56
N LEU A 95 -40.09 -98.24 30.44
CA LEU A 95 -38.89 -97.51 30.86
C LEU A 95 -37.92 -97.25 29.69
N LYS A 96 -37.83 -98.18 28.72
CA LYS A 96 -37.05 -97.96 27.48
C LYS A 96 -37.66 -96.90 26.57
N THR A 97 -38.98 -96.82 26.45
CA THR A 97 -39.65 -95.75 25.69
C THR A 97 -39.50 -94.39 26.36
N GLU A 98 -39.55 -94.35 27.71
CA GLU A 98 -39.27 -93.13 28.48
C GLU A 98 -37.81 -92.68 28.33
N LEU A 99 -36.84 -93.60 28.37
CA LEU A 99 -35.43 -93.29 28.11
C LEU A 99 -35.21 -92.69 26.72
N GLN A 100 -35.85 -93.23 25.68
CA GLN A 100 -35.76 -92.69 24.32
C GLN A 100 -36.37 -91.28 24.22
N TRP A 101 -37.47 -91.03 24.93
CA TRP A 101 -38.08 -89.71 25.00
C TRP A 101 -37.18 -88.70 25.74
N ILE A 102 -36.62 -89.07 26.90
CA ILE A 102 -35.68 -88.24 27.67
C ILE A 102 -34.41 -87.93 26.85
N ASP A 103 -33.89 -88.90 26.09
CA ASP A 103 -32.71 -88.70 25.24
C ASP A 103 -32.97 -87.75 24.08
N ARG A 104 -34.14 -87.84 23.43
CA ARG A 104 -34.56 -86.87 22.40
C ARG A 104 -34.68 -85.46 22.98
N GLN A 105 -35.33 -85.30 24.13
CA GLN A 105 -35.49 -83.99 24.79
C GLN A 105 -34.15 -83.40 25.25
N SER A 106 -33.26 -84.24 25.79
CA SER A 106 -31.91 -83.81 26.18
C SER A 106 -31.09 -83.35 24.98
N TYR A 107 -31.23 -84.02 23.82
CA TYR A 107 -30.54 -83.63 22.58
C TYR A 107 -31.09 -82.29 22.03
N GLU A 108 -32.40 -82.13 21.98
CA GLU A 108 -33.06 -80.89 21.53
C GLU A 108 -32.64 -79.67 22.38
N MET A 109 -32.59 -79.83 23.70
CA MET A 109 -32.15 -78.76 24.60
C MET A 109 -30.65 -78.46 24.50
N LYS A 110 -29.80 -79.46 24.23
CA LYS A 110 -28.37 -79.21 23.94
C LYS A 110 -28.20 -78.38 22.67
N ASN A 111 -28.96 -78.69 21.62
CA ASN A 111 -28.92 -77.94 20.37
C ASN A 111 -29.38 -76.49 20.55
N GLN A 112 -30.47 -76.26 21.29
CA GLN A 112 -30.94 -74.91 21.64
C GLN A 112 -29.88 -74.11 22.41
N ILE A 113 -29.16 -74.74 23.34
CA ILE A 113 -28.04 -74.09 24.06
C ILE A 113 -26.91 -73.71 23.10
N GLU A 114 -26.55 -74.59 22.16
CA GLU A 114 -25.50 -74.30 21.17
C GLU A 114 -25.90 -73.19 20.20
N GLU A 115 -27.16 -73.15 19.76
CA GLU A 115 -27.69 -72.12 18.88
C GLU A 115 -27.67 -70.73 19.54
N ILE A 116 -28.12 -70.64 20.80
CA ILE A 116 -28.07 -69.38 21.56
C ILE A 116 -26.61 -68.94 21.79
N LYS A 117 -25.69 -69.88 22.06
CA LYS A 117 -24.25 -69.56 22.19
C LYS A 117 -23.64 -69.07 20.88
N LYS A 118 -24.04 -69.62 19.73
CA LYS A 118 -23.59 -69.13 18.42
C LYS A 118 -24.08 -67.71 18.15
N SER A 119 -25.34 -67.40 18.49
CA SER A 119 -25.85 -66.03 18.40
C SER A 119 -25.05 -65.05 19.27
N ILE A 120 -24.70 -65.42 20.50
CA ILE A 120 -23.91 -64.54 21.38
C ILE A 120 -22.53 -64.24 20.79
N ARG A 121 -21.86 -65.25 20.21
CA ARG A 121 -20.55 -65.05 19.57
C ARG A 121 -20.64 -64.15 18.33
N ALA A 122 -21.68 -64.32 17.51
CA ALA A 122 -21.92 -63.47 16.35
C ALA A 122 -22.13 -62.00 16.77
N ASP A 123 -22.94 -61.76 17.82
CA ASP A 123 -23.17 -60.42 18.37
C ASP A 123 -21.87 -59.80 18.93
N GLU A 124 -20.99 -60.60 19.54
CA GLU A 124 -19.68 -60.17 20.06
C GLU A 124 -18.70 -59.80 18.92
N GLU A 125 -18.63 -60.61 17.86
CA GLU A 125 -17.82 -60.34 16.67
C GLU A 125 -18.30 -59.07 15.94
N GLU A 126 -19.61 -58.86 15.81
CA GLU A 126 -20.18 -57.63 15.24
C GLU A 126 -19.84 -56.39 16.07
N LYS A 127 -19.87 -56.49 17.41
CA LYS A 127 -19.43 -55.39 18.29
C LYS A 127 -17.96 -55.05 18.09
N GLU A 128 -17.10 -56.06 18.01
CA GLU A 128 -15.66 -55.84 17.86
C GLU A 128 -15.33 -55.18 16.51
N THR A 129 -15.95 -55.64 15.42
CA THR A 129 -15.79 -55.04 14.09
C THR A 129 -16.30 -53.60 14.03
N LEU A 130 -17.46 -53.30 14.63
CA LEU A 130 -17.96 -51.92 14.73
C LEU A 130 -17.08 -51.04 15.63
N GLY A 131 -16.54 -51.59 16.72
CA GLY A 131 -15.58 -50.90 17.59
C GLY A 131 -14.28 -50.55 16.87
N GLN A 132 -13.77 -51.44 16.02
CA GLN A 132 -12.61 -51.16 15.18
C GLN A 132 -12.91 -50.06 14.14
N ARG A 133 -14.07 -50.11 13.47
CA ARG A 133 -14.51 -49.05 12.54
C ARG A 133 -14.60 -47.69 13.23
N LEU A 134 -15.20 -47.63 14.42
CA LEU A 134 -15.30 -46.40 15.20
C LEU A 134 -13.92 -45.80 15.53
N ARG A 135 -12.92 -46.64 15.83
CA ARG A 135 -11.53 -46.18 16.07
C ARG A 135 -10.89 -45.62 14.80
N GLN A 136 -11.08 -46.29 13.67
CA GLN A 136 -10.56 -45.82 12.37
C GLN A 136 -11.19 -44.47 11.99
N GLU A 137 -12.51 -44.32 12.16
CA GLU A 137 -13.21 -43.05 11.89
C GLU A 137 -12.71 -41.91 12.79
N LYS A 138 -12.39 -42.19 14.06
CA LYS A 138 -11.79 -41.18 14.97
C LYS A 138 -10.42 -40.72 14.50
N ILE A 139 -9.54 -41.65 14.11
CA ILE A 139 -8.19 -41.32 13.61
C ILE A 139 -8.30 -40.47 12.33
N LEU A 140 -9.20 -40.85 11.42
CA LEU A 140 -9.45 -40.09 10.19
C LEU A 140 -9.94 -38.67 10.48
N LEU A 141 -10.82 -38.47 11.46
CA LEU A 141 -11.29 -37.14 11.87
C LEU A 141 -10.16 -36.28 12.43
N GLU A 142 -9.28 -36.85 13.26
CA GLU A 142 -8.10 -36.16 13.79
C GLU A 142 -7.14 -35.75 12.65
N ASP A 143 -6.87 -36.66 11.71
CA ASP A 143 -6.02 -36.39 10.55
C ASP A 143 -6.58 -35.28 9.65
N LEU A 144 -7.89 -35.29 9.40
CA LEU A 144 -8.58 -34.25 8.63
C LEU A 144 -8.51 -32.90 9.34
N SER A 145 -8.72 -32.87 10.67
CA SER A 145 -8.59 -31.66 11.48
C SER A 145 -7.17 -31.06 11.42
N ILE A 146 -6.14 -31.90 11.53
CA ILE A 146 -4.73 -31.47 11.45
C ILE A 146 -4.43 -30.88 10.06
N LYS A 147 -4.88 -31.53 8.98
CA LYS A 147 -4.70 -31.02 7.61
C LYS A 147 -5.39 -29.68 7.41
N MET A 148 -6.61 -29.53 7.93
CA MET A 148 -7.37 -28.28 7.83
C MET A 148 -6.69 -27.13 8.58
N ASN A 149 -6.15 -27.39 9.78
CA ASN A 149 -5.39 -26.41 10.54
C ASN A 149 -4.11 -25.96 9.82
N LYS A 150 -3.38 -26.89 9.18
CA LYS A 150 -2.19 -26.57 8.38
C LYS A 150 -2.54 -25.67 7.19
N LEU A 151 -3.59 -26.01 6.43
CA LEU A 151 -4.06 -25.20 5.30
C LEU A 151 -4.54 -23.82 5.75
N SER A 152 -5.22 -23.73 6.90
CA SER A 152 -5.62 -22.44 7.49
C SER A 152 -4.42 -21.55 7.79
N GLN A 153 -3.34 -22.09 8.34
CA GLN A 153 -2.09 -21.36 8.58
C GLN A 153 -1.43 -20.90 7.26
N GLU A 154 -1.41 -21.74 6.24
CA GLU A 154 -0.90 -21.37 4.91
C GLU A 154 -1.69 -20.21 4.29
N ILE A 155 -3.03 -20.24 4.41
CA ILE A 155 -3.90 -19.14 3.95
C ILE A 155 -3.61 -17.86 4.73
N LYS A 156 -3.46 -17.93 6.06
CA LYS A 156 -3.07 -16.76 6.88
C LYS A 156 -1.76 -16.15 6.37
N HIS A 157 -0.73 -16.96 6.14
CA HIS A 157 0.56 -16.50 5.62
C HIS A 157 0.45 -15.90 4.21
N LYS A 158 -0.31 -16.52 3.31
CA LYS A 158 -0.55 -15.99 1.95
C LYS A 158 -1.36 -14.69 1.96
N LYS A 159 -2.34 -14.54 2.86
CA LYS A 159 -3.08 -13.28 3.06
C LYS A 159 -2.16 -12.15 3.54
N GLU A 160 -1.21 -12.43 4.42
CA GLU A 160 -0.18 -11.45 4.80
C GLU A 160 0.72 -11.05 3.63
N GLN A 161 1.16 -12.01 2.81
CA GLN A 161 1.95 -11.74 1.59
C GLN A 161 1.15 -10.89 0.59
N LEU A 162 -0.13 -11.22 0.38
CA LEU A 162 -1.05 -10.47 -0.47
C LEU A 162 -1.16 -9.01 -0.02
N ASN A 163 -1.35 -8.79 1.29
CA ASN A 163 -1.46 -7.44 1.84
C ASN A 163 -0.18 -6.63 1.63
N LYS A 164 1.00 -7.23 1.86
CA LYS A 164 2.30 -6.59 1.60
C LYS A 164 2.48 -6.23 0.12
N ALA A 165 2.09 -7.13 -0.79
CA ALA A 165 2.15 -6.88 -2.23
C ALA A 165 1.18 -5.75 -2.66
N ILE A 166 -0.03 -5.76 -2.11
CA ILE A 166 -1.03 -4.70 -2.36
C ILE A 166 -0.52 -3.34 -1.86
N THR A 167 0.10 -3.26 -0.68
CA THR A 167 0.67 -2.00 -0.17
C THR A 167 1.79 -1.47 -1.06
N ARG A 168 2.74 -2.32 -1.47
CA ARG A 168 3.83 -1.93 -2.38
C ARG A 168 3.28 -1.39 -3.70
N ARG A 169 2.28 -2.07 -4.28
CA ARG A 169 1.62 -1.63 -5.51
C ARG A 169 0.93 -0.27 -5.35
N MET A 170 0.31 -0.01 -4.19
CA MET A 170 -0.28 1.31 -3.92
C MET A 170 0.82 2.38 -3.86
N ASP A 171 1.92 2.12 -3.17
CA ASP A 171 3.04 3.06 -3.07
C ASP A 171 3.64 3.37 -4.46
N ASP A 172 3.89 2.34 -5.28
CA ASP A 172 4.38 2.50 -6.66
C ASP A 172 3.38 3.29 -7.53
N SER A 173 2.08 3.03 -7.40
CA SER A 173 1.03 3.77 -8.12
C SER A 173 0.92 5.23 -7.67
N HIS A 174 1.17 5.52 -6.39
CA HIS A 174 1.24 6.89 -5.89
C HIS A 174 2.45 7.64 -6.47
N LEU A 175 3.62 7.01 -6.49
CA LEU A 175 4.83 7.57 -7.11
C LEU A 175 4.64 7.81 -8.62
N GLU A 176 4.02 6.87 -9.32
CA GLU A 176 3.69 7.03 -10.74
C GLU A 176 2.78 8.24 -10.99
N LYS A 177 1.74 8.43 -10.17
CA LYS A 177 0.85 9.59 -10.27
C LYS A 177 1.59 10.91 -10.01
N GLU A 178 2.41 10.97 -8.97
CA GLU A 178 3.22 12.16 -8.66
C GLU A 178 4.15 12.52 -9.83
N LYS A 179 4.79 11.51 -10.45
CA LYS A 179 5.65 11.70 -11.61
C LYS A 179 4.88 12.13 -12.85
N ARG A 180 3.69 11.57 -13.09
CA ARG A 180 2.78 11.99 -14.17
C ARG A 180 2.31 13.44 -13.99
N GLU A 181 2.01 13.86 -12.78
CA GLU A 181 1.65 15.26 -12.47
C GLU A 181 2.84 16.21 -12.72
N LYS A 182 4.06 15.81 -12.35
CA LYS A 182 5.27 16.57 -12.70
C LYS A 182 5.47 16.65 -14.21
N LEU A 183 5.21 15.56 -14.93
CA LEU A 183 5.29 15.53 -16.39
C LEU A 183 4.29 16.48 -17.04
N THR A 184 3.03 16.52 -16.59
CA THR A 184 2.03 17.44 -17.15
C THR A 184 2.37 18.90 -16.89
N MET A 185 2.90 19.22 -15.70
CA MET A 185 3.40 20.56 -15.39
C MET A 185 4.58 20.94 -16.28
N LEU A 186 5.54 20.03 -16.47
CA LEU A 186 6.69 20.28 -17.33
C LEU A 186 6.30 20.40 -18.81
N GLN A 187 5.33 19.61 -19.27
CA GLN A 187 4.76 19.75 -20.62
C GLN A 187 4.09 21.10 -20.82
N TYR A 188 3.36 21.60 -19.82
CA TYR A 188 2.79 22.95 -19.85
C TYR A 188 3.87 24.02 -19.93
N ASP A 189 4.94 23.89 -19.13
CA ASP A 189 6.07 24.82 -19.15
C ASP A 189 6.80 24.79 -20.50
N VAL A 190 7.06 23.61 -21.07
CA VAL A 190 7.67 23.47 -22.41
C VAL A 190 6.81 24.15 -23.48
N ASN A 191 5.51 23.88 -23.50
CA ASN A 191 4.58 24.50 -24.46
C ASN A 191 4.58 26.03 -24.32
N ARG A 192 4.59 26.54 -23.09
CA ARG A 192 4.67 27.97 -22.81
C ARG A 192 5.99 28.57 -23.32
N MET A 193 7.12 27.92 -23.05
CA MET A 193 8.43 28.40 -23.52
C MET A 193 8.52 28.34 -25.06
N GLU A 194 7.92 27.32 -25.69
CA GLU A 194 7.80 27.23 -27.15
C GLU A 194 6.95 28.37 -27.73
N GLU A 195 5.82 28.71 -27.10
CA GLU A 195 4.99 29.84 -27.49
C GLU A 195 5.74 31.17 -27.37
N ASP A 196 6.46 31.37 -26.25
CA ASP A 196 7.30 32.54 -26.05
C ASP A 196 8.42 32.63 -27.12
N PHE A 197 9.03 31.49 -27.46
CA PHE A 197 10.02 31.40 -28.54
C PHE A 197 9.42 31.73 -29.92
N ARG A 198 8.20 31.25 -30.22
CA ARG A 198 7.45 31.58 -31.45
C ARG A 198 7.10 33.07 -31.53
N ARG A 199 6.79 33.71 -30.40
CA ARG A 199 6.49 35.15 -30.34
C ARG A 199 7.71 36.03 -30.58
N LEU A 200 8.89 35.62 -30.09
CA LEU A 200 10.14 36.39 -30.19
C LEU A 200 10.86 36.21 -31.54
N THR A 201 10.55 35.13 -32.27
CA THR A 201 11.19 34.81 -33.53
C THR A 201 10.33 35.26 -34.72
N PRO A 202 10.92 35.82 -35.80
CA PRO A 202 10.16 36.17 -36.99
C PRO A 202 9.39 34.99 -37.57
N LYS A 203 8.16 35.24 -38.05
CA LYS A 203 7.28 34.20 -38.58
C LYS A 203 7.92 33.42 -39.73
N ALA A 204 8.66 34.10 -40.62
CA ALA A 204 9.33 33.47 -41.76
C ALA A 204 10.37 32.42 -41.32
N THR A 205 11.18 32.75 -40.30
CA THR A 205 12.17 31.84 -39.72
C THR A 205 11.51 30.68 -38.97
N MET A 206 10.44 30.93 -38.22
CA MET A 206 9.71 29.87 -37.49
C MET A 206 9.02 28.88 -38.42
N SER A 207 8.40 29.36 -39.49
CA SER A 207 7.83 28.49 -40.52
C SER A 207 8.93 27.65 -41.17
N GLY A 208 10.08 28.26 -41.52
CA GLY A 208 11.23 27.56 -42.08
C GLY A 208 11.77 26.43 -41.17
N ILE A 209 11.95 26.72 -39.87
CA ILE A 209 12.38 25.72 -38.88
C ILE A 209 11.36 24.56 -38.80
N THR A 210 10.07 24.87 -38.81
CA THR A 210 9.00 23.85 -38.71
C THR A 210 8.97 22.98 -39.96
N SER A 211 9.10 23.58 -41.14
CA SER A 211 9.11 22.89 -42.43
C SER A 211 10.32 21.97 -42.61
N ILE A 212 11.51 22.37 -42.15
CA ILE A 212 12.68 21.48 -42.17
C ILE A 212 12.49 20.33 -41.19
N LYS A 213 11.96 20.59 -39.97
CA LYS A 213 11.66 19.53 -38.99
C LYS A 213 10.70 18.48 -39.58
N THR A 214 9.60 18.90 -40.20
CA THR A 214 8.63 17.95 -40.78
C THR A 214 9.22 17.10 -41.90
N ILE A 215 10.06 17.67 -42.76
CA ILE A 215 10.77 16.90 -43.80
C ILE A 215 11.74 15.89 -43.18
N LEU A 216 12.54 16.30 -42.20
CA LEU A 216 13.49 15.42 -41.53
C LEU A 216 12.80 14.29 -40.77
N ASP A 217 11.68 14.57 -40.10
CA ASP A 217 10.89 13.56 -39.41
C ASP A 217 10.29 12.55 -40.40
N GLU A 218 9.78 13.02 -41.55
CA GLU A 218 9.30 12.12 -42.60
C GLU A 218 10.41 11.26 -43.19
N TYR A 219 11.59 11.82 -43.45
CA TYR A 219 12.75 11.06 -43.94
C TYR A 219 13.20 9.99 -42.95
N LYS A 220 13.16 10.30 -41.64
CA LYS A 220 13.39 9.32 -40.57
C LYS A 220 12.31 8.23 -40.54
N HIS A 221 11.03 8.59 -40.61
CA HIS A 221 9.92 7.65 -40.58
C HIS A 221 9.88 6.71 -41.79
N LYS A 222 10.08 7.25 -42.99
CA LYS A 222 10.08 6.47 -44.24
C LYS A 222 11.43 5.77 -44.50
N ARG A 223 12.46 6.06 -43.70
CA ARG A 223 13.86 5.61 -43.89
C ARG A 223 14.41 5.95 -45.29
N ILE A 224 14.05 7.11 -45.81
CA ILE A 224 14.46 7.60 -47.12
C ILE A 224 15.63 8.58 -46.93
N PHE A 225 16.65 8.49 -47.79
CA PHE A 225 17.86 9.34 -47.77
C PHE A 225 18.54 9.47 -46.39
N PRO A 226 19.09 8.36 -45.82
CA PRO A 226 19.80 8.40 -44.54
C PRO A 226 21.01 9.35 -44.56
N GLU A 227 21.64 9.53 -45.72
CA GLU A 227 22.73 10.50 -45.95
C GLU A 227 22.30 11.94 -45.63
N VAL A 228 21.07 12.33 -46.00
CA VAL A 228 20.56 13.69 -45.77
C VAL A 228 20.22 13.90 -44.29
N VAL A 229 19.70 12.86 -43.62
CA VAL A 229 19.39 12.90 -42.19
C VAL A 229 20.66 12.96 -41.34
N ASN A 230 21.68 12.17 -41.67
CA ASN A 230 22.95 12.16 -40.96
C ASN A 230 23.80 13.41 -41.25
N GLY A 231 23.70 13.95 -42.48
CA GLY A 231 24.40 15.16 -42.91
C GLY A 231 23.76 16.46 -42.43
N TYR A 232 22.66 16.43 -41.67
CA TYR A 232 22.05 17.59 -41.05
C TYR A 232 22.43 17.65 -39.56
N TYR A 233 23.19 18.67 -39.16
CA TYR A 233 23.70 18.80 -37.79
C TYR A 233 22.81 19.62 -36.86
N GLY A 234 21.88 20.40 -37.40
CA GLY A 234 21.00 21.27 -36.61
C GLY A 234 21.15 22.74 -36.96
N ARG A 235 20.61 23.61 -36.10
CA ARG A 235 20.74 25.07 -36.24
C ARG A 235 22.00 25.53 -35.52
N LEU A 236 22.56 26.68 -35.91
CA LEU A 236 23.75 27.23 -35.25
C LEU A 236 23.53 27.38 -33.73
N ILE A 237 22.35 27.82 -33.30
CA ILE A 237 21.96 27.96 -31.88
C ILE A 237 22.03 26.66 -31.06
N ASP A 238 21.92 25.49 -31.68
CA ASP A 238 21.91 24.20 -30.99
C ASP A 238 23.32 23.62 -30.80
N LEU A 239 24.31 24.16 -31.52
CA LEU A 239 25.65 23.60 -31.70
C LEU A 239 26.74 24.24 -30.81
N PHE A 240 26.42 25.27 -30.05
CA PHE A 240 27.35 25.89 -29.10
C PHE A 240 26.72 26.09 -27.72
N ASN A 241 27.58 26.19 -26.71
CA ASN A 241 27.23 26.60 -25.37
C ASN A 241 28.03 27.84 -24.97
N CYS A 242 27.43 28.69 -24.14
CA CYS A 242 28.07 29.89 -23.60
C CYS A 242 27.65 30.16 -22.16
N THR A 243 28.47 30.93 -21.44
CA THR A 243 28.11 31.49 -20.14
C THR A 243 27.03 32.58 -20.30
N PRO A 244 26.08 32.66 -19.35
CA PRO A 244 24.90 33.50 -19.51
C PRO A 244 25.21 35.01 -19.62
N GLU A 245 26.39 35.43 -19.14
CA GLU A 245 26.87 36.81 -19.19
C GLU A 245 27.10 37.31 -20.63
N PHE A 246 27.51 36.43 -21.55
CA PHE A 246 27.78 36.81 -22.94
C PHE A 246 26.59 36.59 -23.88
N ASN A 247 25.47 36.02 -23.39
CA ASN A 247 24.30 35.70 -24.22
C ASN A 247 23.79 36.92 -25.00
N LYS A 248 23.76 38.10 -24.36
CA LYS A 248 23.34 39.35 -25.02
C LYS A 248 24.28 39.70 -26.17
N ALA A 249 25.59 39.74 -25.90
CA ALA A 249 26.59 40.07 -26.89
C ALA A 249 26.52 39.12 -28.11
N ILE A 250 26.37 37.81 -27.86
CA ILE A 250 26.30 36.80 -28.92
C ILE A 250 25.00 36.91 -29.73
N GLU A 251 23.87 37.14 -29.06
CA GLU A 251 22.57 37.22 -29.73
C GLU A 251 22.48 38.44 -30.66
N VAL A 252 22.95 39.61 -30.21
CA VAL A 252 22.99 40.80 -31.08
C VAL A 252 24.04 40.62 -32.18
N THR A 253 25.13 39.88 -31.94
CA THR A 253 26.18 39.67 -32.96
C THR A 253 25.70 38.79 -34.12
N ALA A 254 25.02 37.70 -33.79
CA ALA A 254 24.61 36.71 -34.77
C ALA A 254 23.19 36.96 -35.33
N GLU A 255 22.33 37.70 -34.62
CA GLU A 255 20.96 38.05 -35.04
C GLU A 255 20.20 36.86 -35.67
N SER A 256 19.83 36.97 -36.95
CA SER A 256 19.11 35.93 -37.71
C SER A 256 19.99 34.72 -38.08
N ARG A 257 21.33 34.87 -38.07
CA ARG A 257 22.29 33.81 -38.43
C ARG A 257 22.29 32.67 -37.40
N LEU A 258 21.83 32.92 -36.17
CA LEU A 258 21.64 31.89 -35.14
C LEU A 258 20.70 30.76 -35.57
N PHE A 259 19.75 31.06 -36.46
CA PHE A 259 18.74 30.11 -36.93
C PHE A 259 19.14 29.40 -38.22
N TYR A 260 20.33 29.69 -38.77
CA TYR A 260 20.78 29.05 -40.00
C TYR A 260 21.15 27.60 -39.72
N HIS A 261 20.85 26.74 -40.68
CA HIS A 261 20.99 25.30 -40.56
C HIS A 261 22.38 24.85 -41.02
N VAL A 262 23.12 24.15 -40.17
CA VAL A 262 24.44 23.62 -40.49
C VAL A 262 24.29 22.22 -41.10
N VAL A 263 24.89 22.03 -42.27
CA VAL A 263 24.86 20.77 -43.03
C VAL A 263 26.25 20.37 -43.47
N GLU A 264 26.47 19.08 -43.65
CA GLU A 264 27.75 18.51 -44.08
C GLU A 264 28.15 19.01 -45.48
N ASP A 265 27.27 18.82 -46.46
CA ASP A 265 27.50 19.15 -47.87
C ASP A 265 26.42 20.05 -48.46
N ASP A 266 26.79 20.76 -49.54
CA ASP A 266 25.86 21.53 -50.37
C ASP A 266 24.77 20.65 -51.01
N LYS A 267 25.08 19.39 -51.32
CA LYS A 267 24.13 18.39 -51.80
C LYS A 267 22.98 18.16 -50.82
N VAL A 268 23.27 18.14 -49.51
CA VAL A 268 22.25 17.97 -48.46
C VAL A 268 21.32 19.18 -48.43
N ALA A 269 21.89 20.40 -48.48
CA ALA A 269 21.09 21.64 -48.56
C ALA A 269 20.22 21.70 -49.83
N MET A 270 20.77 21.35 -51.00
CA MET A 270 20.03 21.34 -52.27
C MET A 270 18.85 20.37 -52.21
N LYS A 271 19.06 19.14 -51.71
CA LYS A 271 17.96 18.17 -51.56
C LYS A 271 16.88 18.64 -50.59
N LEU A 272 17.27 19.25 -49.47
CA LEU A 272 16.30 19.82 -48.53
C LEU A 272 15.49 20.95 -49.19
N LEU A 273 16.13 21.85 -49.93
CA LEU A 273 15.43 22.90 -50.68
C LEU A 273 14.50 22.36 -51.77
N GLU A 274 14.94 21.33 -52.50
CA GLU A 274 14.14 20.67 -53.53
C GLU A 274 12.86 20.07 -52.91
N SER A 275 13.01 19.35 -51.80
CA SER A 275 11.88 18.78 -51.06
C SER A 275 10.93 19.82 -50.46
N VAL A 276 11.45 20.98 -50.04
CA VAL A 276 10.64 22.12 -49.58
C VAL A 276 9.82 22.70 -50.74
N ASN A 277 10.45 22.88 -51.90
CA ASN A 277 9.83 23.46 -53.09
C ASN A 277 8.76 22.54 -53.69
N GLU A 278 9.05 21.24 -53.80
CA GLU A 278 8.08 20.22 -54.24
C GLU A 278 6.79 20.26 -53.42
N ARG A 279 6.91 20.60 -52.13
CA ARG A 279 5.80 20.60 -51.16
C ARG A 279 5.22 21.99 -50.92
N SER A 280 5.77 23.02 -51.58
CA SER A 280 5.38 24.43 -51.41
C SER A 280 5.31 24.86 -49.94
N LEU A 281 6.29 24.45 -49.13
CA LEU A 281 6.31 24.75 -47.70
C LEU A 281 6.72 26.21 -47.43
N PRO A 282 6.04 26.93 -46.54
CA PRO A 282 6.33 28.34 -46.26
C PRO A 282 7.55 28.50 -45.35
N GLY A 283 8.42 29.47 -45.63
CA GLY A 283 9.51 29.84 -44.72
C GLY A 283 10.73 30.44 -45.41
N GLU A 284 11.65 30.98 -44.60
CA GLU A 284 12.99 31.33 -45.03
C GLU A 284 13.98 30.23 -44.65
N PHE A 285 14.78 29.78 -45.61
CA PHE A 285 15.69 28.65 -45.45
C PHE A 285 17.11 29.09 -45.76
N ASN A 286 17.96 29.12 -44.73
CA ASN A 286 19.37 29.49 -44.86
C ASN A 286 20.24 28.36 -44.33
N PHE A 287 21.26 27.97 -45.10
CA PHE A 287 22.12 26.83 -44.81
C PHE A 287 23.61 27.21 -44.78
N TYR A 288 24.36 26.59 -43.87
CA TYR A 288 25.82 26.62 -43.78
C TYR A 288 26.39 25.25 -44.18
N PRO A 289 26.78 25.05 -45.45
CA PRO A 289 27.46 23.84 -45.90
C PRO A 289 28.93 23.84 -45.46
N LEU A 290 29.33 22.88 -44.62
CA LEU A 290 30.69 22.81 -44.07
C LEU A 290 31.76 22.72 -45.16
N ASN A 291 31.49 21.99 -46.24
CA ASN A 291 32.42 21.79 -47.36
C ASN A 291 32.79 23.10 -48.10
N ARG A 292 31.89 24.10 -48.17
CA ARG A 292 32.13 25.34 -48.92
C ARG A 292 32.67 26.49 -48.08
N ILE A 293 32.71 26.37 -46.76
CA ILE A 293 33.16 27.45 -45.88
C ILE A 293 34.67 27.43 -45.81
N LEU A 294 35.30 28.44 -46.42
CA LEU A 294 36.76 28.60 -46.42
C LEU A 294 37.27 28.83 -44.98
N ASP A 295 38.26 28.05 -44.57
CA ASP A 295 38.96 28.30 -43.32
C ASP A 295 39.76 29.60 -43.46
N THR A 296 39.34 30.62 -42.71
CA THR A 296 40.04 31.89 -42.63
C THR A 296 40.65 32.00 -41.24
N GLN A 297 41.96 32.26 -41.19
CA GLN A 297 42.68 32.49 -39.95
C GLN A 297 42.04 33.67 -39.20
N PRO A 298 41.72 33.52 -37.90
CA PRO A 298 41.24 34.64 -37.10
C PRO A 298 42.33 35.71 -37.01
N ARG A 299 41.94 36.98 -37.12
CA ARG A 299 42.86 38.09 -36.89
C ARG A 299 43.14 38.18 -35.38
N GLU A 300 44.40 38.34 -35.01
CA GLU A 300 44.79 38.53 -33.62
C GLU A 300 44.50 39.98 -33.19
N ILE A 301 43.92 40.14 -32.00
CA ILE A 301 43.68 41.44 -31.36
C ILE A 301 44.94 41.79 -30.55
N ILE A 302 45.44 43.02 -30.69
CA ILE A 302 46.67 43.47 -30.03
C ILE A 302 46.34 44.20 -28.70
N ASP A 303 45.15 44.79 -28.59
CA ASP A 303 44.70 45.48 -27.36
C ASP A 303 44.32 44.50 -26.23
N LYS A 304 44.80 44.78 -25.00
CA LYS A 304 44.60 43.93 -23.81
C LYS A 304 43.17 44.01 -23.25
N GLU A 305 42.43 45.06 -23.60
CA GLU A 305 41.08 45.31 -23.09
C GLU A 305 39.97 44.71 -23.97
N ALA A 306 40.32 44.15 -25.14
CA ALA A 306 39.39 43.51 -26.06
C ALA A 306 39.72 42.02 -26.18
N ARG A 307 38.68 41.18 -26.29
CA ARG A 307 38.83 39.73 -26.48
C ARG A 307 38.03 39.25 -27.69
N PRO A 308 38.55 38.33 -28.53
CA PRO A 308 37.77 37.77 -29.62
C PRO A 308 36.50 37.08 -29.10
N LEU A 309 35.34 37.35 -29.71
CA LEU A 309 34.08 36.78 -29.23
C LEU A 309 34.03 35.24 -29.38
N ILE A 310 34.79 34.70 -30.34
CA ILE A 310 34.91 33.26 -30.57
C ILE A 310 35.51 32.49 -29.38
N GLU A 311 36.40 33.10 -28.61
CA GLU A 311 37.01 32.47 -27.42
C GLU A 311 36.02 32.29 -26.27
N CYS A 312 34.92 33.05 -26.29
CA CYS A 312 33.86 32.98 -25.28
C CYS A 312 32.85 31.85 -25.55
N LEU A 313 32.98 31.14 -26.68
CA LEU A 313 32.06 30.09 -27.11
C LEU A 313 32.68 28.70 -26.92
N GLN A 314 31.87 27.75 -26.46
CA GLN A 314 32.23 26.33 -26.40
C GLN A 314 31.48 25.58 -27.51
N PHE A 315 32.21 25.02 -28.47
CA PHE A 315 31.66 24.28 -29.61
C PHE A 315 32.60 23.15 -30.06
N ASP A 316 32.08 22.19 -30.82
CA ASP A 316 32.87 21.10 -31.40
C ASP A 316 33.76 21.62 -32.55
N GLN A 317 35.02 21.16 -32.61
CA GLN A 317 36.01 21.56 -33.60
C GLN A 317 35.54 21.31 -35.04
N LYS A 318 34.64 20.33 -35.25
CA LYS A 318 34.01 20.08 -36.57
C LYS A 318 33.32 21.30 -37.15
N PHE A 319 32.77 22.17 -36.31
CA PHE A 319 32.00 23.35 -36.72
C PHE A 319 32.83 24.64 -36.68
N ASN A 320 34.13 24.55 -36.42
CA ASN A 320 35.01 25.71 -36.24
C ASN A 320 34.97 26.67 -37.43
N ASN A 321 34.87 26.15 -38.65
CA ASN A 321 34.79 26.97 -39.87
C ASN A 321 33.54 27.86 -39.89
N VAL A 322 32.40 27.34 -39.43
CA VAL A 322 31.12 28.08 -39.35
C VAL A 322 31.21 29.16 -38.28
N PHE A 323 31.71 28.80 -37.09
CA PHE A 323 31.85 29.74 -35.98
C PHE A 323 32.86 30.86 -36.29
N LYS A 324 33.98 30.53 -36.93
CA LYS A 324 34.93 31.53 -37.47
C LYS A 324 34.23 32.44 -38.47
N MET A 325 33.48 31.90 -39.44
CA MET A 325 32.80 32.73 -40.43
C MET A 325 31.85 33.76 -39.79
N VAL A 326 31.12 33.38 -38.74
CA VAL A 326 30.13 34.25 -38.08
C VAL A 326 30.77 35.23 -37.09
N PHE A 327 31.78 34.80 -36.33
CA PHE A 327 32.29 35.54 -35.17
C PHE A 327 33.70 36.12 -35.33
N LYS A 328 34.45 35.81 -36.42
CA LYS A 328 35.84 36.26 -36.58
C LYS A 328 36.04 37.77 -36.59
N ASP A 329 35.04 38.52 -37.07
CA ASP A 329 35.13 39.97 -37.20
C ASP A 329 34.66 40.70 -35.93
N TYR A 330 34.34 39.97 -34.84
CA TYR A 330 33.75 40.53 -33.62
C TYR A 330 34.66 40.39 -32.39
N ALA A 331 34.87 41.51 -31.72
CA ALA A 331 35.60 41.63 -30.47
C ALA A 331 34.66 42.05 -29.33
N LEU A 332 34.80 41.42 -28.16
CA LEU A 332 34.11 41.77 -26.94
C LEU A 332 34.89 42.86 -26.19
N VAL A 333 34.18 43.92 -25.80
CA VAL A 333 34.77 45.11 -25.17
C VAL A 333 33.97 45.52 -23.92
N PRO A 334 34.60 45.96 -22.82
CA PRO A 334 33.88 46.33 -21.60
C PRO A 334 33.07 47.63 -21.70
N ARG A 335 33.49 48.59 -22.55
CA ARG A 335 32.85 49.92 -22.71
C ARG A 335 32.85 50.37 -24.16
N LEU A 336 31.85 51.16 -24.55
CA LEU A 336 31.73 51.74 -25.90
C LEU A 336 32.95 52.61 -26.28
N ASP A 337 33.49 53.37 -25.34
CA ASP A 337 34.65 54.25 -25.58
C ASP A 337 35.86 53.44 -26.09
N VAL A 338 36.15 52.31 -25.43
CA VAL A 338 37.21 51.38 -25.84
C VAL A 338 36.86 50.77 -27.20
N GLY A 339 35.59 50.45 -27.43
CA GLY A 339 35.13 49.85 -28.68
C GLY A 339 35.34 50.77 -29.89
N THR A 340 35.15 52.08 -29.73
CA THR A 340 35.44 53.05 -30.81
C THR A 340 36.92 53.11 -31.18
N ARG A 341 37.82 52.93 -30.21
CA ARG A 341 39.28 52.89 -30.41
C ARG A 341 39.69 51.62 -31.16
N VAL A 342 39.23 50.47 -30.68
CA VAL A 342 39.54 49.15 -31.28
C VAL A 342 38.97 49.05 -32.70
N ALA A 343 37.73 49.51 -32.91
CA ALA A 343 37.10 49.50 -34.23
C ALA A 343 37.82 50.36 -35.28
N ARG A 344 38.44 51.49 -34.87
CA ARG A 344 39.21 52.37 -35.77
C ARG A 344 40.62 51.86 -36.06
N ASN A 345 41.29 51.32 -35.04
CA ASN A 345 42.70 50.93 -35.14
C ASN A 345 42.88 49.54 -35.76
N GLU A 346 42.03 48.58 -35.38
CA GLU A 346 42.20 47.18 -35.74
C GLU A 346 41.13 46.68 -36.73
N ALA A 347 40.18 47.54 -37.11
CA ALA A 347 39.09 47.27 -38.04
C ALA A 347 38.19 46.07 -37.65
N PHE A 348 38.03 45.81 -36.34
CA PHE A 348 37.07 44.84 -35.81
C PHE A 348 35.72 45.49 -35.49
N ASN A 349 34.64 44.72 -35.62
CA ASN A 349 33.36 45.09 -35.02
C ASN A 349 33.44 44.82 -33.52
N CYS A 350 33.09 45.81 -32.70
CA CYS A 350 33.16 45.70 -31.25
C CYS A 350 31.76 45.55 -30.66
N VAL A 351 31.61 44.69 -29.65
CA VAL A 351 30.34 44.46 -28.95
C VAL A 351 30.58 44.53 -27.45
N THR A 352 29.67 45.18 -26.74
CA THR A 352 29.70 45.27 -25.27
C THR A 352 28.92 44.13 -24.62
N MET A 353 29.18 43.88 -23.33
CA MET A 353 28.42 42.92 -22.52
C MET A 353 26.91 43.20 -22.52
N ASP A 354 26.53 44.47 -22.63
CA ASP A 354 25.13 44.90 -22.65
C ASP A 354 24.45 44.74 -24.01
N GLY A 355 25.22 44.42 -25.06
CA GLY A 355 24.71 44.18 -26.41
C GLY A 355 24.83 45.37 -27.36
N ASP A 356 25.43 46.48 -26.93
CA ASP A 356 25.70 47.61 -27.83
C ASP A 356 26.88 47.29 -28.76
N GLN A 357 26.73 47.60 -30.04
CA GLN A 357 27.65 47.28 -31.12
C GLN A 357 28.21 48.51 -31.82
N ILE A 358 29.47 48.40 -32.22
CA ILE A 358 30.19 49.39 -33.01
C ILE A 358 30.76 48.66 -34.21
N SER A 359 30.25 48.94 -35.39
CA SER A 359 30.87 48.41 -36.60
C SER A 359 32.13 49.20 -36.94
N HIS A 360 33.15 48.52 -37.45
CA HIS A 360 34.35 49.16 -37.99
C HIS A 360 34.04 50.14 -39.14
N ARG A 361 32.85 50.03 -39.75
CA ARG A 361 32.36 50.91 -40.83
C ARG A 361 31.66 52.17 -40.32
N GLY A 362 31.53 52.34 -39.01
CA GLY A 362 30.96 53.53 -38.38
C GLY A 362 29.56 53.43 -37.76
N PRO A 363 28.62 52.52 -38.15
CA PRO A 363 27.33 52.48 -37.46
C PRO A 363 27.49 52.00 -36.01
N LEU A 364 26.83 52.73 -35.11
CA LEU A 364 26.69 52.42 -33.70
C LEU A 364 25.25 51.95 -33.48
N THR A 365 25.08 50.70 -33.07
CA THR A 365 23.78 50.07 -32.84
C THR A 365 23.67 49.75 -31.36
N GLY A 366 22.65 50.25 -30.69
CA GLY A 366 22.47 50.01 -29.25
C GLY A 366 21.00 50.10 -28.84
N GLY A 367 20.67 49.55 -27.69
CA GLY A 367 19.30 49.53 -27.20
C GLY A 367 19.08 48.66 -25.97
N TYR A 368 17.93 48.82 -25.33
CA TYR A 368 17.57 48.03 -24.14
C TYR A 368 16.99 46.68 -24.55
N MET A 369 17.75 45.61 -24.27
CA MET A 369 17.30 44.22 -24.42
C MET A 369 16.98 43.62 -23.07
N ASP A 370 15.74 43.15 -22.90
CA ASP A 370 15.32 42.48 -21.67
C ASP A 370 15.94 41.09 -21.59
N VAL A 371 16.57 40.77 -20.45
CA VAL A 371 17.26 39.50 -20.20
C VAL A 371 16.30 38.31 -20.37
N LYS A 372 15.02 38.50 -20.03
CA LYS A 372 13.99 37.45 -20.15
C LYS A 372 13.56 37.15 -21.59
N ARG A 373 13.87 38.04 -22.53
CA ARG A 373 13.54 37.90 -23.96
C ARG A 373 14.71 37.37 -24.79
N LEU A 374 15.82 37.01 -24.14
CA LEU A 374 16.97 36.43 -24.82
C LEU A 374 16.63 35.05 -25.36
N LYS A 375 16.71 34.90 -26.68
CA LYS A 375 16.35 33.67 -27.39
C LYS A 375 17.27 32.52 -27.03
N LEU A 376 18.56 32.81 -26.82
CA LEU A 376 19.56 31.80 -26.40
C LEU A 376 19.21 31.16 -25.06
N ASP A 377 18.82 31.97 -24.07
CA ASP A 377 18.43 31.48 -22.75
C ASP A 377 17.14 30.66 -22.81
N LEU A 378 16.16 31.10 -23.61
CA LEU A 378 14.93 30.35 -23.84
C LEU A 378 15.18 28.99 -24.49
N VAL A 379 16.00 28.92 -25.55
CA VAL A 379 16.33 27.64 -26.21
C VAL A 379 17.08 26.70 -25.27
N ARG A 380 17.99 27.21 -24.46
CA ARG A 380 18.70 26.41 -23.45
C ARG A 380 17.74 25.83 -22.41
N ARG A 381 16.83 26.66 -21.88
CA ARG A 381 15.81 26.21 -20.92
C ARG A 381 14.88 25.18 -21.53
N LEU A 382 14.48 25.38 -22.78
CA LEU A 382 13.62 24.47 -23.53
C LEU A 382 14.31 23.11 -23.71
N LYS A 383 15.59 23.09 -24.12
CA LYS A 383 16.39 21.87 -24.25
C LYS A 383 16.54 21.12 -22.91
N ASN A 384 16.78 21.83 -21.82
CA ASN A 384 16.83 21.21 -20.49
C ASN A 384 15.48 20.62 -20.08
N ALA A 385 14.39 21.38 -20.26
CA ALA A 385 13.04 20.92 -19.95
C ALA A 385 12.59 19.73 -20.82
N GLU A 386 13.01 19.67 -22.10
CA GLU A 386 12.80 18.50 -22.96
C GLU A 386 13.57 17.27 -22.48
N ASN A 387 14.82 17.43 -22.01
CA ASN A 387 15.58 16.32 -21.43
C ASN A 387 14.93 15.80 -20.13
N ASP A 388 14.56 16.72 -19.23
CA ASP A 388 13.88 16.39 -17.98
C ASP A 388 12.54 15.68 -18.25
N LYS A 389 11.82 16.10 -19.30
CA LYS A 389 10.58 15.45 -19.76
C LYS A 389 10.85 14.02 -20.22
N ASN A 390 11.86 13.81 -21.07
CA ASN A 390 12.22 12.48 -21.57
C ASN A 390 12.67 11.54 -20.45
N ASP A 391 13.39 12.04 -19.46
CA ASP A 391 13.84 11.23 -18.32
C ASP A 391 12.68 10.89 -17.39
N LEU A 392 11.74 11.81 -17.16
CA LEU A 392 10.50 11.52 -16.44
C LEU A 392 9.61 10.51 -17.18
N GLU A 393 9.51 10.58 -18.51
CA GLU A 393 8.78 9.61 -19.33
C GLU A 393 9.36 8.19 -19.16
N LYS A 394 10.69 8.05 -19.23
CA LYS A 394 11.37 6.75 -18.97
C LYS A 394 11.13 6.24 -17.54
N GLU A 395 11.14 7.13 -16.55
CA GLU A 395 10.86 6.75 -15.16
C GLU A 395 9.42 6.25 -15.00
N ILE A 396 8.45 6.91 -15.64
CA ILE A 396 7.04 6.51 -15.64
C ILE A 396 6.89 5.14 -16.31
N ASP A 397 7.51 4.93 -17.47
CA ASP A 397 7.46 3.64 -18.17
C ASP A 397 8.01 2.51 -17.28
N CYS A 398 9.17 2.71 -16.64
CA CYS A 398 9.74 1.76 -15.69
C CYS A 398 8.81 1.48 -14.49
N LEU A 399 8.12 2.51 -13.97
CA LEU A 399 7.14 2.34 -12.90
C LEU A 399 5.89 1.58 -13.37
N THR A 400 5.41 1.84 -14.59
CA THR A 400 4.25 1.09 -15.15
C THR A 400 4.56 -0.39 -15.33
N GLU A 401 5.79 -0.73 -15.75
CA GLU A 401 6.26 -2.11 -15.83
C GLU A 401 6.31 -2.76 -14.43
N LYS A 402 6.82 -2.05 -13.42
CA LYS A 402 6.83 -2.54 -12.02
C LYS A 402 5.42 -2.76 -11.46
N ILE A 403 4.48 -1.87 -11.77
CA ILE A 403 3.09 -1.98 -11.34
C ILE A 403 2.41 -3.17 -12.01
N SER A 404 2.63 -3.38 -13.31
CA SER A 404 2.08 -4.54 -14.02
C SER A 404 2.67 -5.86 -13.53
N ALA A 405 3.97 -5.92 -13.25
CA ALA A 405 4.61 -7.08 -12.62
C ALA A 405 4.03 -7.36 -11.22
N SER A 406 3.83 -6.31 -10.41
CA SER A 406 3.23 -6.43 -9.07
C SER A 406 1.76 -6.86 -9.12
N LEU A 407 1.00 -6.44 -10.14
CA LEU A 407 -0.36 -6.90 -10.38
C LEU A 407 -0.40 -8.42 -10.65
N ASN A 408 0.49 -8.91 -11.51
CA ASN A 408 0.60 -10.34 -11.79
C ASN A 408 0.92 -11.15 -10.53
N VAL A 409 1.80 -10.65 -9.65
CA VAL A 409 2.11 -11.29 -8.36
C VAL A 409 0.88 -11.30 -7.44
N VAL A 410 0.15 -10.20 -7.36
CA VAL A 410 -1.09 -10.11 -6.56
C VAL A 410 -2.13 -11.12 -7.06
N ASP A 411 -2.29 -11.26 -8.36
CA ASP A 411 -3.26 -12.19 -8.96
C ASP A 411 -2.84 -13.65 -8.76
N GLN A 412 -1.54 -13.97 -8.85
CA GLN A 412 -1.02 -15.29 -8.52
C GLN A 412 -1.31 -15.67 -7.06
N ILE A 413 -1.04 -14.77 -6.11
CA ILE A 413 -1.31 -15.02 -4.68
C ILE A 413 -2.82 -15.18 -4.44
N ARG A 414 -3.68 -14.39 -5.10
CA ARG A 414 -5.13 -14.55 -5.02
C ARG A 414 -5.60 -15.91 -5.52
N LEU A 415 -5.07 -16.37 -6.65
CA LEU A 415 -5.39 -17.68 -7.19
C LEU A 415 -4.94 -18.81 -6.24
N GLU A 416 -3.77 -18.68 -5.62
CA GLU A 416 -3.31 -19.65 -4.63
C GLU A 416 -4.20 -19.68 -3.38
N ILE A 417 -4.61 -18.52 -2.86
CA ILE A 417 -5.54 -18.43 -1.73
C ILE A 417 -6.87 -19.10 -2.09
N ALA A 418 -7.44 -18.79 -3.26
CA ALA A 418 -8.69 -19.38 -3.72
C ALA A 418 -8.60 -20.92 -3.83
N LYS A 419 -7.49 -21.44 -4.37
CA LYS A 419 -7.25 -22.91 -4.42
C LYS A 419 -7.25 -23.52 -3.02
N ARG A 420 -6.51 -22.93 -2.07
CA ARG A 420 -6.46 -23.45 -0.69
C ARG A 420 -7.79 -23.32 0.04
N GLU A 421 -8.56 -22.26 -0.22
CA GLU A 421 -9.92 -22.11 0.33
C GLU A 421 -10.85 -23.22 -0.20
N THR A 422 -10.79 -23.55 -1.50
CA THR A 422 -11.54 -24.69 -2.04
C THR A 422 -11.10 -26.04 -1.46
N GLU A 423 -9.80 -26.26 -1.26
CA GLU A 423 -9.27 -27.46 -0.60
C GLU A 423 -9.81 -27.59 0.83
N ILE A 424 -9.79 -26.51 1.63
CA ILE A 424 -10.39 -26.52 2.97
C ILE A 424 -11.87 -26.87 2.90
N GLN A 425 -12.61 -26.33 1.93
CA GLN A 425 -14.04 -26.58 1.80
C GLN A 425 -14.32 -28.05 1.47
N THR A 426 -13.52 -28.68 0.61
CA THR A 426 -13.62 -30.12 0.34
C THR A 426 -13.27 -30.97 1.56
N LEU A 427 -12.27 -30.58 2.34
CA LEU A 427 -11.90 -31.27 3.58
C LEU A 427 -12.97 -31.11 4.66
N ASN A 428 -13.60 -29.95 4.76
CA ASN A 428 -14.72 -29.70 5.67
C ASN A 428 -15.91 -30.59 5.34
N ASN A 429 -16.26 -30.72 4.04
CA ASN A 429 -17.30 -31.66 3.62
C ASN A 429 -16.94 -33.11 3.99
N GLY A 430 -15.69 -33.52 3.74
CA GLY A 430 -15.21 -34.85 4.14
C GLY A 430 -15.21 -35.07 5.66
N TYR A 431 -14.94 -34.02 6.44
CA TYR A 431 -15.02 -34.06 7.91
C TYR A 431 -16.47 -34.24 8.39
N HIS A 432 -17.44 -33.53 7.80
CA HIS A 432 -18.86 -33.71 8.09
C HIS A 432 -19.36 -35.12 7.73
N ASP A 433 -18.95 -35.65 6.57
CA ASP A 433 -19.32 -37.02 6.16
C ASP A 433 -18.74 -38.07 7.13
N CYS A 434 -17.51 -37.87 7.58
CA CYS A 434 -16.86 -38.77 8.53
C CYS A 434 -17.50 -38.67 9.93
N LEU A 435 -17.90 -37.47 10.36
CA LEU A 435 -18.68 -37.26 11.58
C LEU A 435 -20.04 -37.96 11.53
N ALA A 436 -20.76 -37.85 10.40
CA ALA A 436 -22.04 -38.54 10.23
C ALA A 436 -21.87 -40.06 10.31
N LYS A 437 -20.82 -40.60 9.69
CA LYS A 437 -20.46 -42.03 9.79
C LYS A 437 -20.15 -42.43 11.23
N LYS A 438 -19.32 -41.67 11.95
CA LYS A 438 -19.02 -41.87 13.39
C LYS A 438 -20.29 -41.90 14.25
N GLN A 439 -21.25 -41.02 13.98
CA GLN A 439 -22.51 -40.98 14.73
C GLN A 439 -23.33 -42.25 14.47
N ILE A 440 -23.50 -42.64 13.20
CA ILE A 440 -24.24 -43.84 12.82
C ILE A 440 -23.59 -45.10 13.40
N THR A 441 -22.26 -45.24 13.28
CA THR A 441 -21.52 -46.38 13.84
C THR A 441 -21.62 -46.42 15.36
N SER A 442 -21.51 -45.27 16.04
CA SER A 442 -21.72 -45.16 17.49
C SER A 442 -23.14 -45.54 17.91
N GLU A 443 -24.16 -45.11 17.18
CA GLU A 443 -25.55 -45.48 17.46
C GLU A 443 -25.82 -46.97 17.27
N LEU A 444 -25.26 -47.57 16.21
CA LEU A 444 -25.33 -49.01 15.97
C LEU A 444 -24.65 -49.79 17.10
N LEU A 445 -23.48 -49.31 17.54
CA LEU A 445 -22.75 -49.90 18.66
C LEU A 445 -23.55 -49.81 19.97
N ASN A 446 -24.19 -48.67 20.24
CA ASN A 446 -25.06 -48.48 21.40
C ASN A 446 -26.31 -49.37 21.34
N LYS A 447 -26.95 -49.51 20.17
CA LYS A 447 -28.09 -50.42 19.96
C LYS A 447 -27.69 -51.88 20.19
N LEU A 448 -26.55 -52.31 19.65
CA LEU A 448 -26.01 -53.65 19.89
C LEU A 448 -25.57 -53.84 21.33
N SER A 449 -25.07 -52.80 22.00
CA SER A 449 -24.75 -52.86 23.43
C SER A 449 -26.01 -53.09 24.28
N ASN A 450 -27.11 -52.41 23.97
CA ASN A 450 -28.39 -52.55 24.69
C ASN A 450 -29.09 -53.88 24.38
N ASN A 451 -29.04 -54.37 23.13
CA ASN A 451 -29.61 -55.65 22.75
C ASN A 451 -28.80 -56.85 23.28
N ALA A 452 -27.52 -56.64 23.54
CA ALA A 452 -26.61 -57.62 24.12
C ALA A 452 -26.36 -57.35 25.61
N ASP A 453 -27.39 -56.94 26.34
CA ASP A 453 -27.60 -57.55 27.65
C ASP A 453 -27.68 -59.06 27.40
N ASN A 454 -26.53 -59.73 27.46
CA ASN A 454 -26.47 -61.18 27.39
C ASN A 454 -27.21 -61.82 28.57
N GLU A 455 -27.68 -61.05 29.55
CA GLU A 455 -28.45 -61.50 30.71
C GLU A 455 -29.66 -62.38 30.34
N PRO A 456 -30.64 -61.95 29.52
CA PRO A 456 -31.76 -62.80 29.11
C PRO A 456 -31.32 -64.09 28.39
N LYS A 457 -30.37 -64.00 27.45
CA LYS A 457 -29.86 -65.17 26.70
C LYS A 457 -29.08 -66.13 27.61
N MET A 458 -28.26 -65.61 28.53
CA MET A 458 -27.50 -66.37 29.53
C MET A 458 -28.40 -66.96 30.61
N ALA A 459 -29.44 -66.24 31.04
CA ALA A 459 -30.48 -66.73 31.94
C ALA A 459 -31.26 -67.88 31.27
N GLN A 460 -31.58 -67.77 29.98
CA GLN A 460 -32.21 -68.84 29.20
C GLN A 460 -31.29 -70.06 29.06
N ILE A 461 -30.00 -69.87 28.77
CA ILE A 461 -29.00 -70.95 28.78
C ILE A 461 -28.94 -71.62 30.16
N THR A 462 -29.00 -70.85 31.24
CA THR A 462 -28.91 -71.39 32.60
C THR A 462 -30.17 -72.17 32.98
N LYS A 463 -31.37 -71.69 32.60
CA LYS A 463 -32.63 -72.44 32.72
C LYS A 463 -32.60 -73.75 31.94
N LEU A 464 -32.16 -73.72 30.68
CA LEU A 464 -32.02 -74.91 29.84
C LEU A 464 -31.00 -75.90 30.42
N LYS A 465 -29.86 -75.42 30.92
CA LYS A 465 -28.85 -76.26 31.61
C LYS A 465 -29.41 -76.93 32.87
N ASN A 466 -30.15 -76.19 33.70
CA ASN A 466 -30.76 -76.75 34.91
C ASN A 466 -31.80 -77.82 34.58
N ARG A 467 -32.64 -77.59 33.55
CA ARG A 467 -33.58 -78.59 33.07
C ARG A 467 -32.87 -79.81 32.44
N LEU A 468 -31.72 -79.61 31.80
CA LEU A 468 -30.87 -80.69 31.30
C LEU A 468 -30.31 -81.55 32.45
N LYS A 469 -29.88 -80.91 33.55
CA LYS A 469 -29.46 -81.61 34.78
C LYS A 469 -30.61 -82.44 35.37
N GLU A 470 -31.82 -81.89 35.42
CA GLU A 470 -33.02 -82.61 35.85
C GLU A 470 -33.27 -83.85 34.98
N LEU A 471 -33.26 -83.70 33.64
CA LEU A 471 -33.45 -84.81 32.69
C LEU A 471 -32.34 -85.87 32.80
N THR A 472 -31.09 -85.47 33.04
CA THR A 472 -30.00 -86.43 33.26
C THR A 472 -30.15 -87.21 34.56
N ALA A 473 -30.62 -86.57 35.62
CA ALA A 473 -30.89 -87.25 36.89
C ALA A 473 -32.09 -88.23 36.76
N GLN A 474 -33.13 -87.84 36.01
CA GLN A 474 -34.24 -88.74 35.65
C GLN A 474 -33.74 -89.93 34.83
N LYS A 475 -32.87 -89.69 33.84
CA LYS A 475 -32.24 -90.75 33.04
C LYS A 475 -31.47 -91.73 33.93
N GLU A 476 -30.68 -91.25 34.89
CA GLU A 476 -29.96 -92.08 35.84
C GLU A 476 -30.90 -92.87 36.76
N SER A 477 -31.98 -92.26 37.22
CA SER A 477 -32.97 -92.94 38.07
C SER A 477 -33.70 -94.06 37.33
N VAL A 478 -34.22 -93.79 36.13
CA VAL A 478 -34.87 -94.80 35.26
C VAL A 478 -33.90 -95.94 34.92
N ASN A 479 -32.63 -95.63 34.68
CA ASN A 479 -31.60 -96.65 34.43
C ASN A 479 -31.25 -97.49 35.67
N ASN A 480 -31.36 -96.91 36.87
CA ASN A 480 -31.22 -97.64 38.13
C ASN A 480 -32.47 -98.51 38.42
N GLN A 481 -33.67 -98.06 38.04
CA GLN A 481 -34.91 -98.82 38.18
C GLN A 481 -34.95 -100.07 37.27
N LEU A 482 -34.36 -99.98 36.06
CA LEU A 482 -34.17 -101.14 35.17
C LEU A 482 -33.32 -102.25 35.81
N LYS A 483 -32.47 -101.93 36.80
CA LYS A 483 -31.57 -102.89 37.46
C LYS A 483 -32.17 -103.53 38.72
N THR A 484 -33.30 -103.04 39.23
CA THR A 484 -33.92 -103.52 40.48
C THR A 484 -35.08 -104.51 40.25
N PRO A 485 -35.16 -105.61 41.04
CA PRO A 485 -36.28 -106.56 40.98
C PRO A 485 -37.60 -105.95 41.50
N LEU A 486 -38.74 -106.53 41.10
CA LEU A 486 -40.09 -106.03 41.43
C LEU A 486 -40.49 -106.49 42.84
N GLU A 487 -40.09 -105.75 43.87
CA GLU A 487 -40.45 -106.04 45.27
C GLU A 487 -41.68 -105.25 45.72
N ALA A 488 -42.58 -105.91 46.46
CA ALA A 488 -43.82 -105.32 46.99
C ALA A 488 -43.58 -104.74 48.39
N GLY A 489 -42.85 -103.63 48.48
CA GLY A 489 -42.70 -102.87 49.71
C GLY A 489 -41.38 -102.10 49.81
N LEU A 490 -41.39 -100.97 50.50
CA LEU A 490 -40.18 -100.24 50.83
C LEU A 490 -39.38 -100.97 51.91
N THR A 491 -38.07 -101.08 51.70
CA THR A 491 -37.15 -101.52 52.77
C THR A 491 -37.02 -100.43 53.84
N GLU A 492 -36.73 -100.82 55.08
CA GLU A 492 -36.53 -99.89 56.22
C GLU A 492 -35.43 -98.84 55.91
N ALA A 493 -34.38 -99.26 55.19
CA ALA A 493 -33.32 -98.38 54.70
C ALA A 493 -33.78 -97.37 53.61
N GLU A 494 -34.87 -97.64 52.90
CA GLU A 494 -35.47 -96.71 51.93
C GLU A 494 -36.38 -95.69 52.62
N ARG A 495 -37.08 -96.07 53.69
CA ARG A 495 -37.84 -95.12 54.53
C ARG A 495 -36.92 -94.13 55.23
N ASP A 496 -35.79 -94.59 55.75
CA ASP A 496 -34.77 -93.71 56.33
C ASP A 496 -34.14 -92.77 55.29
N LYS A 497 -33.97 -93.23 54.04
CA LYS A 497 -33.51 -92.39 52.94
C LYS A 497 -34.56 -91.35 52.55
N ILE A 498 -35.85 -91.70 52.55
CA ILE A 498 -36.93 -90.76 52.28
C ILE A 498 -37.00 -89.69 53.36
N ASN A 499 -36.96 -90.06 54.64
CA ASN A 499 -36.98 -89.08 55.75
C ASN A 499 -35.78 -88.13 55.69
N LYS A 500 -34.58 -88.65 55.41
CA LYS A 500 -33.38 -87.82 55.22
C LYS A 500 -33.51 -86.90 54.00
N MET A 501 -34.02 -87.42 52.88
CA MET A 501 -34.27 -86.61 51.68
C MET A 501 -35.36 -85.55 51.92
N GLU A 502 -36.40 -85.84 52.69
CA GLU A 502 -37.44 -84.88 53.06
C GLU A 502 -36.93 -83.77 53.99
N ASP A 503 -36.06 -84.11 54.95
CA ASP A 503 -35.39 -83.12 55.80
C ASP A 503 -34.38 -82.27 55.02
N ASP A 504 -33.65 -82.87 54.08
CA ASP A 504 -32.74 -82.17 53.17
C ASP A 504 -33.52 -81.28 52.17
N ILE A 505 -34.72 -81.70 51.75
CA ILE A 505 -35.64 -80.87 50.93
C ILE A 505 -36.14 -79.67 51.73
N LYS A 506 -36.48 -79.83 53.02
CA LYS A 506 -36.91 -78.72 53.88
C LYS A 506 -35.78 -77.70 54.08
N LYS A 507 -34.61 -78.16 54.51
CA LYS A 507 -33.41 -77.31 54.68
C LYS A 507 -33.02 -76.64 53.37
N GLY A 508 -33.08 -77.38 52.26
CA GLY A 508 -32.82 -76.84 50.93
C GLY A 508 -33.84 -75.77 50.50
N LYS A 509 -35.12 -75.92 50.84
CA LYS A 509 -36.16 -74.92 50.57
C LYS A 509 -35.95 -73.63 51.35
N ASP A 510 -35.58 -73.73 52.63
CA ASP A 510 -35.30 -72.56 53.46
C ASP A 510 -34.06 -71.80 52.94
N ASP A 511 -32.97 -72.52 52.65
CA ASP A 511 -31.77 -71.97 52.01
C ASP A 511 -32.07 -71.31 50.64
N LEU A 512 -33.01 -71.88 49.88
CA LEU A 512 -33.42 -71.33 48.58
C LEU A 512 -34.19 -70.03 48.75
N ASP A 513 -35.07 -69.93 49.74
CA ASP A 513 -35.87 -68.74 49.97
C ASP A 513 -35.00 -67.58 50.49
N GLU A 514 -33.98 -67.86 51.29
CA GLU A 514 -32.94 -66.88 51.64
C GLU A 514 -32.14 -66.44 50.40
N LEU A 515 -31.64 -67.39 49.59
CA LEU A 515 -30.95 -67.08 48.34
C LEU A 515 -31.84 -66.33 47.34
N ARG A 516 -33.16 -66.58 47.32
CA ARG A 516 -34.12 -65.87 46.46
C ARG A 516 -34.33 -64.42 46.92
N LYS A 517 -34.39 -64.17 48.23
CA LYS A 517 -34.44 -62.82 48.79
C LYS A 517 -33.16 -62.05 48.44
N GLU A 518 -31.99 -62.64 48.70
CA GLU A 518 -30.71 -62.03 48.33
C GLU A 518 -30.59 -61.78 46.83
N ARG A 519 -31.06 -62.71 45.98
CA ARG A 519 -31.11 -62.53 44.52
C ARG A 519 -32.04 -61.38 44.12
N ALA A 520 -33.21 -61.27 44.71
CA ALA A 520 -34.16 -60.19 44.41
C ALA A 520 -33.59 -58.83 44.83
N ASP A 521 -32.98 -58.75 46.01
CA ASP A 521 -32.39 -57.52 46.53
C ASP A 521 -31.18 -57.08 45.71
N LEU A 522 -30.25 -57.99 45.40
CA LEU A 522 -29.10 -57.71 44.53
C LEU A 522 -29.54 -57.38 43.10
N GLY A 523 -30.53 -58.09 42.57
CA GLY A 523 -31.09 -57.84 41.24
C GLY A 523 -31.73 -56.45 41.14
N ASN A 524 -32.55 -56.07 42.12
CA ASN A 524 -33.15 -54.73 42.20
C ASN A 524 -32.08 -53.64 42.34
N ARG A 525 -31.02 -53.88 43.14
CA ARG A 525 -29.88 -52.97 43.31
C ARG A 525 -29.11 -52.79 41.99
N ILE A 526 -28.82 -53.87 41.28
CA ILE A 526 -28.11 -53.84 39.99
C ILE A 526 -28.98 -53.11 38.96
N GLN A 527 -30.27 -53.43 38.89
CA GLN A 527 -31.18 -52.81 37.92
C GLN A 527 -31.37 -51.31 38.20
N THR A 528 -31.45 -50.89 39.46
CA THR A 528 -31.49 -49.46 39.81
C THR A 528 -30.20 -48.74 39.44
N ILE A 529 -29.03 -49.32 39.71
CA ILE A 529 -27.75 -48.72 39.33
C ILE A 529 -27.59 -48.68 37.80
N ASN A 530 -27.96 -49.74 37.08
CA ASN A 530 -27.94 -49.79 35.62
C ASN A 530 -28.87 -48.74 35.00
N ASN A 531 -30.08 -48.58 35.53
CA ASN A 531 -31.02 -47.55 35.07
C ASN A 531 -30.45 -46.14 35.30
N GLU A 532 -29.77 -45.89 36.43
CA GLU A 532 -29.13 -44.61 36.69
C GLU A 532 -27.94 -44.35 35.77
N LEU A 533 -27.11 -45.37 35.51
CA LEU A 533 -26.01 -45.29 34.55
C LEU A 533 -26.51 -45.02 33.13
N GLN A 534 -27.45 -45.82 32.62
CA GLN A 534 -27.94 -45.72 31.25
C GLN A 534 -28.81 -44.49 31.00
N HIS A 535 -29.82 -44.23 31.85
CA HIS A 535 -30.80 -43.18 31.56
C HIS A 535 -30.38 -41.78 32.04
N LYS A 536 -29.56 -41.67 33.09
CA LYS A 536 -29.15 -40.36 33.63
C LYS A 536 -27.71 -40.01 33.25
N LEU A 537 -26.75 -40.88 33.58
CA LEU A 537 -25.33 -40.52 33.52
C LEU A 537 -24.74 -40.61 32.10
N PHE A 538 -24.96 -41.70 31.37
CA PHE A 538 -24.44 -41.82 29.99
C PHE A 538 -25.11 -40.83 29.04
N LYS A 539 -26.44 -40.65 29.11
CA LYS A 539 -27.15 -39.65 28.31
C LYS A 539 -26.67 -38.23 28.60
N LYS A 540 -26.47 -37.87 29.87
CA LYS A 540 -25.88 -36.57 30.20
C LYS A 540 -24.44 -36.44 29.70
N ARG A 541 -23.62 -37.49 29.79
CA ARG A 541 -22.25 -37.47 29.26
C ARG A 541 -22.21 -37.26 27.75
N GLU A 542 -23.08 -37.94 27.01
CA GLU A 542 -23.21 -37.76 25.56
C GLU A 542 -23.70 -36.35 25.21
N HIS A 543 -24.69 -35.83 25.94
CA HIS A 543 -25.18 -34.47 25.74
C HIS A 543 -24.10 -33.41 26.01
N LEU A 544 -23.33 -33.56 27.09
CA LEU A 544 -22.20 -32.68 27.41
C LEU A 544 -21.07 -32.81 26.38
N ASN A 545 -20.76 -34.02 25.91
CA ASN A 545 -19.78 -34.23 24.85
C ASN A 545 -20.21 -33.57 23.53
N ALA A 546 -21.48 -33.65 23.16
CA ALA A 546 -22.01 -32.97 21.98
C ALA A 546 -21.91 -31.44 22.10
N LEU A 547 -22.15 -30.90 23.31
CA LEU A 547 -21.99 -29.46 23.58
C LEU A 547 -20.52 -29.01 23.48
N ILE A 548 -19.58 -29.85 23.92
CA ILE A 548 -18.13 -29.60 23.84
C ILE A 548 -17.61 -29.75 22.41
N GLU A 549 -18.08 -30.76 21.65
CA GLU A 549 -17.70 -31.00 20.24
C GLU A 549 -18.30 -29.96 19.28
N SER A 550 -19.34 -29.22 19.69
CA SER A 550 -19.94 -28.14 18.88
C SER A 550 -18.92 -27.03 18.54
N ASN A 551 -18.70 -26.85 17.23
CA ASN A 551 -18.20 -25.74 16.39
C ASN A 551 -17.30 -24.60 16.93
N ALA A 552 -16.59 -24.74 18.06
CA ALA A 552 -15.69 -23.68 18.55
C ALA A 552 -14.49 -23.40 17.64
N GLY A 553 -14.01 -24.39 16.86
CA GLY A 553 -12.85 -24.23 15.99
C GLY A 553 -13.08 -23.25 14.83
N GLU A 554 -14.26 -23.32 14.18
CA GLU A 554 -14.58 -22.42 13.06
C GLU A 554 -14.80 -20.97 13.53
N LYS A 555 -15.51 -20.79 14.66
CA LYS A 555 -15.75 -19.44 15.20
C LYS A 555 -14.47 -18.79 15.74
N SER A 556 -13.62 -19.55 16.45
CA SER A 556 -12.32 -19.05 16.91
C SER A 556 -11.42 -18.65 15.73
N ASN A 557 -11.39 -19.45 14.67
CA ASN A 557 -10.61 -19.13 13.48
C ASN A 557 -11.12 -17.89 12.75
N ARG A 558 -12.46 -17.70 12.69
CA ARG A 558 -13.07 -16.48 12.13
C ARG A 558 -12.73 -15.25 12.95
N LEU A 559 -12.82 -15.36 14.28
CA LEU A 559 -12.50 -14.29 15.21
C LEU A 559 -11.03 -13.87 15.10
N ASP A 560 -10.11 -14.83 15.04
CA ASP A 560 -8.69 -14.58 14.79
C ASP A 560 -8.44 -13.87 13.45
N THR A 561 -9.16 -14.27 12.39
CA THR A 561 -9.02 -13.63 11.08
C THR A 561 -9.54 -12.20 11.08
N GLU A 562 -10.70 -11.93 11.69
CA GLU A 562 -11.24 -10.57 11.76
C GLU A 562 -10.37 -9.69 12.67
N GLN A 563 -9.84 -10.22 13.79
CA GLN A 563 -8.91 -9.49 14.65
C GLN A 563 -7.60 -9.13 13.93
N ALA A 564 -7.06 -10.03 13.09
CA ALA A 564 -5.89 -9.73 12.28
C ALA A 564 -6.19 -8.63 11.23
N GLU A 565 -7.35 -8.69 10.57
CA GLU A 565 -7.76 -7.66 9.63
C GLU A 565 -7.93 -6.29 10.30
N ILE A 566 -8.51 -6.23 11.50
CA ILE A 566 -8.64 -4.99 12.25
C ILE A 566 -7.26 -4.43 12.65
N LYS A 567 -6.34 -5.26 13.16
CA LYS A 567 -4.98 -4.81 13.51
C LYS A 567 -4.28 -4.16 12.32
N LEU A 568 -4.40 -4.77 11.13
CA LEU A 568 -3.83 -4.22 9.90
C LEU A 568 -4.50 -2.90 9.48
N ILE A 569 -5.83 -2.79 9.63
CA ILE A 569 -6.54 -1.54 9.39
C ILE A 569 -6.08 -0.46 10.37
N TYR A 570 -5.86 -0.79 11.64
CA TYR A 570 -5.34 0.13 12.65
C TYR A 570 -3.94 0.66 12.29
N GLU A 571 -3.02 -0.22 11.89
CA GLU A 571 -1.70 0.19 11.44
C GLU A 571 -1.78 1.13 10.23
N ARG A 572 -2.67 0.84 9.28
CA ARG A 572 -2.87 1.68 8.10
C ARG A 572 -3.48 3.03 8.43
N VAL A 573 -4.49 3.07 9.30
CA VAL A 573 -5.09 4.32 9.77
C VAL A 573 -4.06 5.15 10.53
N LYS A 574 -3.23 4.52 11.36
CA LYS A 574 -2.14 5.22 12.08
C LYS A 574 -1.15 5.86 11.10
N LYS A 575 -0.67 5.13 10.09
CA LYS A 575 0.21 5.69 9.05
C LYS A 575 -0.44 6.87 8.32
N LEU A 576 -1.72 6.78 7.98
CA LEU A 576 -2.43 7.88 7.33
C LEU A 576 -2.57 9.10 8.25
N LEU A 577 -2.84 8.90 9.54
CA LEU A 577 -2.89 9.98 10.52
C LEU A 577 -1.51 10.65 10.70
N ASP A 578 -0.43 9.87 10.72
CA ASP A 578 0.93 10.40 10.79
C ASP A 578 1.25 11.25 9.54
N ILE A 579 0.86 10.80 8.35
CA ILE A 579 1.02 11.57 7.10
C ILE A 579 0.18 12.85 7.13
N ILE A 580 -1.07 12.79 7.59
CA ILE A 580 -1.91 13.98 7.74
C ILE A 580 -1.27 14.97 8.71
N GLY A 581 -0.74 14.51 9.85
CA GLY A 581 -0.03 15.37 10.79
C GLY A 581 1.19 16.06 10.20
N VAL A 582 1.98 15.36 9.37
CA VAL A 582 3.11 15.95 8.65
C VAL A 582 2.63 16.97 7.60
N LEU A 583 1.54 16.68 6.89
CA LEU A 583 0.97 17.59 5.90
C LEU A 583 0.41 18.86 6.57
N ASP A 584 -0.28 18.72 7.70
CA ASP A 584 -0.79 19.86 8.47
C ASP A 584 0.34 20.74 9.00
N PHE A 585 1.42 20.13 9.51
CA PHE A 585 2.62 20.86 9.92
C PHE A 585 3.25 21.63 8.74
N ASN A 586 3.38 20.98 7.58
CA ASN A 586 3.89 21.62 6.38
C ASN A 586 2.98 22.77 5.90
N ILE A 587 1.65 22.59 5.94
CA ILE A 587 0.68 23.64 5.60
C ILE A 587 0.86 24.83 6.54
N GLU A 588 1.03 24.58 7.84
CA GLU A 588 1.26 25.65 8.82
C GLU A 588 2.58 26.40 8.55
N GLU A 589 3.67 25.69 8.25
CA GLU A 589 4.93 26.32 7.84
C GLU A 589 4.79 27.17 6.57
N TYR A 590 4.15 26.63 5.52
CA TYR A 590 3.93 27.37 4.28
C TYR A 590 3.04 28.59 4.50
N SER A 591 2.05 28.51 5.39
CA SER A 591 1.20 29.64 5.76
C SER A 591 1.99 30.74 6.46
N LYS A 592 2.91 30.38 7.36
CA LYS A 592 3.83 31.32 8.05
C LYS A 592 4.77 31.98 7.04
N LYS A 593 5.44 31.19 6.19
CA LYS A 593 6.32 31.70 5.12
C LYS A 593 5.57 32.62 4.16
N LYS A 594 4.32 32.30 3.81
CA LYS A 594 3.47 33.17 2.99
C LYS A 594 3.19 34.51 3.67
N ALA A 595 2.84 34.51 4.95
CA ALA A 595 2.60 35.73 5.73
C ALA A 595 3.87 36.60 5.86
N GLU A 596 5.02 35.99 6.08
CA GLU A 596 6.33 36.68 6.09
C GLU A 596 6.63 37.32 4.73
N LEU A 597 6.45 36.58 3.63
CA LEU A 597 6.67 37.10 2.29
C LEU A 597 5.68 38.22 1.93
N THR A 598 4.41 38.14 2.35
CA THR A 598 3.45 39.22 2.10
C THR A 598 3.81 40.48 2.87
N THR A 599 4.20 40.38 4.13
CA THR A 599 4.66 41.55 4.91
C THR A 599 5.95 42.15 4.35
N PHE A 600 6.87 41.32 3.85
CA PHE A 600 8.09 41.79 3.17
C PHE A 600 7.77 42.52 1.86
N LEU A 601 6.81 42.01 1.09
CA LEU A 601 6.33 42.65 -0.14
C LEU A 601 5.69 44.01 0.16
N GLU A 602 4.84 44.10 1.19
CA GLU A 602 4.21 45.35 1.62
C GLU A 602 5.26 46.39 2.03
N LYS A 603 6.22 46.00 2.88
CA LYS A 603 7.36 46.87 3.27
C LYS A 603 8.15 47.36 2.07
N SER A 604 8.44 46.46 1.12
CA SER A 604 9.17 46.80 -0.11
C SER A 604 8.37 47.76 -1.02
N GLN A 605 7.05 47.57 -1.11
CA GLN A 605 6.17 48.47 -1.87
C GLN A 605 6.06 49.85 -1.21
N GLU A 606 6.00 49.92 0.11
CA GLU A 606 5.99 51.17 0.86
C GLU A 606 7.32 51.91 0.72
N ASN A 607 8.45 51.22 0.85
CA ASN A 607 9.77 51.78 0.56
C ASN A 607 9.84 52.32 -0.87
N LYS A 608 9.33 51.59 -1.86
CA LYS A 608 9.29 52.05 -3.26
C LYS A 608 8.42 53.32 -3.41
N LYS A 609 7.29 53.43 -2.70
CA LYS A 609 6.45 54.64 -2.68
C LYS A 609 7.19 55.81 -2.04
N ASN A 610 7.86 55.59 -0.90
CA ASN A 610 8.64 56.60 -0.19
C ASN A 610 9.80 57.12 -1.07
N TRP A 611 10.57 56.23 -1.68
CA TRP A 611 11.64 56.61 -2.61
C TRP A 611 11.11 57.37 -3.83
N LYS A 612 9.96 56.99 -4.39
CA LYS A 612 9.31 57.76 -5.47
C LYS A 612 8.87 59.15 -5.03
N SER A 613 8.45 59.31 -3.77
CA SER A 613 8.10 60.61 -3.20
C SER A 613 9.33 61.48 -3.00
N HIS A 614 10.40 60.92 -2.41
CA HIS A 614 11.69 61.58 -2.28
C HIS A 614 12.24 62.01 -3.64
N TRP A 615 12.22 61.12 -4.64
CA TRP A 615 12.64 61.42 -6.00
C TRP A 615 11.85 62.58 -6.61
N ARG A 616 10.52 62.59 -6.45
CA ARG A 616 9.68 63.71 -6.90
C ARG A 616 10.04 65.01 -6.20
N ASN A 617 10.35 64.99 -4.91
CA ASN A 617 10.79 66.19 -4.18
C ASN A 617 12.17 66.66 -4.66
N PHE A 618 13.11 65.75 -4.90
CA PHE A 618 14.41 66.10 -5.49
C PHE A 618 14.27 66.68 -6.91
N ALA A 619 13.40 66.11 -7.75
CA ALA A 619 13.13 66.63 -9.09
C ALA A 619 12.55 68.06 -9.04
N LYS A 620 11.56 68.32 -8.17
CA LYS A 620 11.01 69.67 -7.96
C LYS A 620 12.08 70.65 -7.47
N ASN A 621 12.93 70.24 -6.53
CA ASN A 621 14.02 71.07 -6.06
C ASN A 621 15.01 71.39 -7.18
N ALA A 622 15.36 70.40 -8.01
CA ALA A 622 16.22 70.59 -9.17
C ALA A 622 15.61 71.58 -10.17
N GLU A 623 14.31 71.50 -10.46
CA GLU A 623 13.60 72.48 -11.31
C GLU A 623 13.67 73.90 -10.73
N ILE A 624 13.48 74.06 -9.41
CA ILE A 624 13.63 75.36 -8.73
C ILE A 624 15.07 75.89 -8.86
N PHE A 625 16.09 75.03 -8.77
CA PHE A 625 17.47 75.45 -8.97
C PHE A 625 17.77 75.82 -10.42
N CYS A 626 17.29 75.03 -11.39
CA CYS A 626 17.44 75.33 -12.82
C CYS A 626 16.79 76.67 -13.19
N THR A 627 15.57 76.94 -12.70
CA THR A 627 14.90 78.24 -12.92
C THR A 627 15.63 79.40 -12.25
N LYS A 628 16.18 79.21 -11.04
CA LYS A 628 17.05 80.22 -10.39
C LYS A 628 18.32 80.49 -11.19
N ILE A 629 18.99 79.45 -11.69
CA ILE A 629 20.19 79.58 -12.52
C ILE A 629 19.87 80.33 -13.81
N ALA A 630 18.79 79.96 -14.51
CA ALA A 630 18.34 80.65 -15.72
C ALA A 630 18.03 82.14 -15.48
N ASN A 631 17.36 82.46 -14.36
CA ASN A 631 17.10 83.86 -13.97
C ASN A 631 18.38 84.64 -13.67
N ILE A 632 19.37 84.03 -12.99
CA ILE A 632 20.66 84.66 -12.73
C ILE A 632 21.43 84.87 -14.04
N GLN A 633 21.40 83.90 -14.96
CA GLN A 633 22.03 84.01 -16.28
C GLN A 633 21.39 85.14 -17.10
N SER A 634 20.05 85.23 -17.15
CA SER A 634 19.35 86.32 -17.82
C SER A 634 19.72 87.69 -17.24
N LYS A 635 19.72 87.84 -15.90
CA LYS A 635 20.19 89.08 -15.25
C LYS A 635 21.64 89.40 -15.58
N ARG A 636 22.52 88.39 -15.60
CA ARG A 636 23.94 88.56 -15.96
C ARG A 636 24.07 89.06 -17.40
N GLU A 637 23.28 88.55 -18.34
CA GLU A 637 23.27 89.02 -19.72
C GLU A 637 22.76 90.46 -19.84
N GLU A 638 21.69 90.82 -19.13
CA GLU A 638 21.20 92.22 -19.08
C GLU A 638 22.25 93.18 -18.54
N TYR A 639 22.91 92.83 -17.43
CA TYR A 639 24.00 93.64 -16.88
C TYR A 639 25.18 93.72 -17.85
N SER A 640 25.53 92.61 -18.52
CA SER A 640 26.59 92.59 -19.54
C SER A 640 26.26 93.51 -20.72
N LYS A 641 25.01 93.52 -21.19
CA LYS A 641 24.52 94.44 -22.23
C LYS A 641 24.58 95.91 -21.76
N LYS A 642 24.17 96.21 -20.53
CA LYS A 642 24.26 97.56 -19.94
C LYS A 642 25.72 98.03 -19.82
N VAL A 643 26.63 97.13 -19.43
CA VAL A 643 28.08 97.41 -19.38
C VAL A 643 28.61 97.69 -20.78
N TRP A 644 28.26 96.86 -21.76
CA TRP A 644 28.66 97.06 -23.16
C TRP A 644 28.19 98.42 -23.71
N TYR A 645 26.92 98.78 -23.50
CA TYR A 645 26.38 100.07 -23.94
C TYR A 645 27.08 101.26 -23.26
N LYS A 646 27.33 101.18 -21.94
CA LYS A 646 28.02 102.26 -21.20
C LYS A 646 29.50 102.38 -21.53
N ARG A 647 30.17 101.28 -21.90
CA ARG A 647 31.59 101.26 -22.31
C ARG A 647 31.82 101.87 -23.69
N ASN A 648 30.79 101.93 -24.54
CA ASN A 648 30.85 102.59 -25.86
C ASN A 648 30.76 104.14 -25.78
N ARG A 649 30.74 104.73 -24.59
CA ARG A 649 30.92 106.19 -24.41
C ARG A 649 32.43 106.49 -24.42
N PRO A 650 32.90 107.54 -25.12
CA PRO A 650 34.33 107.86 -25.16
C PRO A 650 34.80 108.22 -23.74
N ILE A 651 35.57 107.31 -23.16
CA ILE A 651 36.32 107.52 -21.93
C ILE A 651 37.71 108.00 -22.35
N THR A 652 38.25 109.00 -21.66
CA THR A 652 39.62 109.47 -21.89
C THR A 652 40.61 108.31 -21.70
N ALA A 653 41.58 108.19 -22.61
CA ALA A 653 42.53 107.07 -22.63
C ALA A 653 43.29 106.88 -21.29
N ASP A 654 43.46 107.95 -20.50
CA ASP A 654 44.10 107.95 -19.18
C ASP A 654 43.31 107.23 -18.07
N ALA A 655 42.01 106.98 -18.23
CA ALA A 655 41.20 106.35 -17.19
C ALA A 655 41.19 104.81 -17.25
N HIS A 656 41.77 104.20 -18.29
CA HIS A 656 41.86 102.75 -18.43
C HIS A 656 43.04 102.20 -17.60
N GLY A 657 42.75 101.56 -16.47
CA GLY A 657 43.71 100.77 -15.69
C GLY A 657 43.87 101.19 -14.22
N ALA A 658 43.53 102.43 -13.86
CA ALA A 658 43.70 102.93 -12.48
C ALA A 658 42.76 102.26 -11.45
N TYR A 659 41.61 101.71 -11.91
CA TYR A 659 40.55 101.19 -11.04
C TYR A 659 40.36 99.66 -11.11
N ASP A 660 41.12 98.94 -11.93
CA ASP A 660 40.91 97.49 -12.18
C ASP A 660 41.29 96.60 -10.98
N LYS A 661 42.13 97.11 -10.06
CA LYS A 661 42.62 96.34 -8.89
C LYS A 661 41.85 96.61 -7.60
N LEU A 662 40.80 97.44 -7.61
CA LEU A 662 40.05 97.77 -6.39
C LEU A 662 38.87 96.81 -6.14
N PRO A 663 38.62 96.39 -4.88
CA PRO A 663 37.47 95.58 -4.53
C PRO A 663 36.15 96.37 -4.67
N LEU A 664 35.05 95.67 -4.98
CA LEU A 664 33.73 96.25 -5.29
C LEU A 664 33.26 97.30 -4.26
N LYS A 665 33.44 97.03 -2.96
CA LYS A 665 33.05 97.95 -1.87
C LYS A 665 33.83 99.27 -1.87
N GLN A 666 35.09 99.28 -2.32
CA GLN A 666 35.89 100.50 -2.42
C GLN A 666 35.56 101.27 -3.70
N LEU A 667 35.24 100.56 -4.79
CA LEU A 667 34.72 101.16 -6.03
C LEU A 667 33.40 101.88 -5.78
N ASP A 668 32.48 101.29 -5.03
CA ASP A 668 31.19 101.93 -4.67
C ASP A 668 31.39 103.22 -3.87
N LYS A 669 32.30 103.21 -2.88
CA LYS A 669 32.62 104.43 -2.11
C LYS A 669 33.16 105.54 -3.00
N ARG A 670 34.13 105.22 -3.87
CA ARG A 670 34.69 106.19 -4.83
C ARG A 670 33.66 106.67 -5.84
N LEU A 671 32.74 105.81 -6.27
CA LEU A 671 31.62 106.19 -7.14
C LEU A 671 30.67 107.14 -6.43
N THR A 672 30.35 106.91 -5.14
CA THR A 672 29.54 107.84 -4.36
C THR A 672 30.23 109.18 -4.13
N GLU A 673 31.55 109.18 -3.89
CA GLU A 673 32.34 110.41 -3.81
C GLU A 673 32.31 111.17 -5.14
N ALA A 674 32.55 110.49 -6.27
CA ALA A 674 32.49 111.07 -7.61
C ALA A 674 31.08 111.61 -7.95
N MET A 675 30.01 110.90 -7.56
CA MET A 675 28.62 111.39 -7.69
C MET A 675 28.39 112.65 -6.85
N ASN A 676 28.92 112.71 -5.62
CA ASN A 676 28.83 113.89 -4.77
C ASN A 676 29.63 115.07 -5.35
N HIS A 677 30.79 114.80 -5.96
CA HIS A 677 31.54 115.82 -6.71
C HIS A 677 30.76 116.31 -7.94
N LEU A 678 30.17 115.40 -8.73
CA LEU A 678 29.35 115.77 -9.89
C LEU A 678 28.15 116.64 -9.52
N LYS A 679 27.48 116.37 -8.39
CA LYS A 679 26.37 117.20 -7.87
C LYS A 679 26.80 118.65 -7.60
N LYS A 680 28.04 118.88 -7.14
CA LYS A 680 28.54 120.25 -6.92
C LYS A 680 28.68 121.04 -8.24
N TYR A 681 28.88 120.34 -9.36
CA TYR A 681 29.08 120.95 -10.67
C TYR A 681 27.81 120.94 -11.55
N GLU A 682 26.63 120.66 -10.97
CA GLU A 682 25.36 120.57 -11.71
C GLU A 682 24.97 121.91 -12.36
N ASN A 683 25.25 123.03 -11.70
CA ASN A 683 24.93 124.39 -12.18
C ASN A 683 26.10 125.10 -12.87
N VAL A 684 27.13 124.37 -13.33
CA VAL A 684 28.23 125.00 -14.06
C VAL A 684 27.78 125.36 -15.47
N ASN A 685 27.92 126.63 -15.82
CA ASN A 685 27.66 127.12 -17.17
C ASN A 685 28.68 126.53 -18.15
N LYS A 686 28.25 125.51 -18.90
CA LYS A 686 29.09 124.80 -19.88
C LYS A 686 29.54 125.68 -21.04
N LYS A 687 28.85 126.79 -21.30
CA LYS A 687 29.19 127.77 -22.34
C LYS A 687 30.05 128.92 -21.81
N ALA A 688 30.50 128.87 -20.55
CA ALA A 688 31.29 129.95 -19.96
C ALA A 688 32.56 130.27 -20.76
N CYS A 689 33.26 129.26 -21.30
CA CYS A 689 34.43 129.51 -22.15
C CYS A 689 34.05 130.18 -23.48
N GLU A 690 32.99 129.71 -24.15
CA GLU A 690 32.51 130.32 -25.40
C GLU A 690 32.03 131.76 -25.18
N GLN A 691 31.30 132.00 -24.08
CA GLN A 691 30.83 133.32 -23.66
C GLN A 691 31.98 134.23 -23.26
N PHE A 692 33.02 133.71 -22.60
CA PHE A 692 34.22 134.47 -22.28
C PHE A 692 34.97 134.88 -23.54
N ILE A 693 35.11 133.97 -24.53
CA ILE A 693 35.73 134.29 -25.82
C ILE A 693 34.90 135.34 -26.57
N GLN A 694 33.57 135.23 -26.58
CA GLN A 694 32.68 136.23 -27.17
C GLN A 694 32.74 137.59 -26.47
N ALA A 695 32.77 137.62 -25.14
CA ALA A 695 32.88 138.84 -24.36
C ALA A 695 34.27 139.49 -24.51
N ALA A 696 35.33 138.68 -24.57
CA ALA A 696 36.69 139.16 -24.84
C ALA A 696 36.78 139.75 -26.25
N SER A 697 36.15 139.14 -27.26
CA SER A 697 36.10 139.71 -28.61
C SER A 697 35.31 141.01 -28.68
N GLN A 698 34.18 141.13 -27.96
CA GLN A 698 33.40 142.38 -27.91
C GLN A 698 34.14 143.51 -27.18
N LYS A 699 34.90 143.19 -26.12
CA LYS A 699 35.69 144.17 -25.38
C LYS A 699 36.85 144.75 -26.21
N MET A 700 37.44 143.94 -27.10
CA MET A 700 38.45 144.44 -28.06
C MET A 700 37.84 145.41 -29.06
N ILE A 701 36.59 145.18 -29.51
CA ILE A 701 35.90 146.05 -30.48
C ILE A 701 35.52 147.41 -29.85
N CYS A 702 35.12 147.46 -28.57
CA CYS A 702 34.78 148.71 -27.88
C CYS A 702 35.98 149.58 -27.45
N LEU A 703 37.22 149.09 -27.59
CA LEU A 703 38.44 149.86 -27.30
C LEU A 703 39.00 150.56 -28.56
N GLU A 704 38.40 150.32 -29.73
CA GLU A 704 38.78 150.91 -31.03
C GLU A 704 37.85 152.06 -31.49
N GLU A 705 36.81 152.42 -30.71
CA GLU A 705 35.99 153.64 -30.84
C GLU A 705 36.37 154.69 -29.79
#